data_AF-A0A0D7NTS8-F1
#
_entry.id   AF-A0A0D7NTS8-F1
#
_cell.length_a   1.000
_cell.length_b   1.000
_cell.length_c   1.000
_cell.angle_alpha   90.00
_cell.angle_beta   90.00
_cell.angle_gamma   90.00
#
_symmetry.space_group_name_H-M   'P 1'
#
loop_
_entity.id
_entity.type
_entity.pdbx_description
1 polymer ?
#
loop_
_entity_poly.entity_id
_entity_poly.type
_entity_poly.pdbx_seq_one_letter_code
_entity_poly.pdbx_strand_id
1 'polypeptide(L)'
;MLLVGESGAGKTGLSKILAGQQWQDSGSTVGAWATQWKLPVASLDGVEREIWLWDFGGQADQRLIHQLYMDDAALAALVFDGQKDDIFETLGQWDRDLARVSSKAFSKLLVVGRVDTGGLRVSRTQVKAFAKEHGFSGLLETSAKIGIGCEEFKQAILDNINWESIPWRSSPLLFKRLKEEIIRLKDEGRVLLRFNELREILQLRLSAEAARFTDDELMAVIGLLSGPAVVWELKFGSWILLQPELINAYAQAVIQSMREDKHERGCIAEERMLDGKSLTYQSSTPRIGEDDERFVLLAMYQMLVERGLCLRENTDQGSLLIFPSYYRRERPELVDHPAVQVSYRFNGFVDDLYARLVVRLHHTKSFEQDHLWRYAADFRTLTKKQLGVKLIRRVAGAGELELYFDPVIPMQERIIFSKYVHEHLLQNARDVVRLRHYVCPHCYTPVGNREVAMKRLDGWLHRRPASVGVTDQAKTLVSNGDSPTIVCSECEKRVPLWDEMEQCFASPEIQKKVQDLQEQASIVLDNESKERALVGDVISTVALAGQICREKNVSDHGIDMEVEFKSETGHATGRMVYLQLKSGDSYLKTRKSDGAEIFRIEKPRHAEYWREQAFPVLLVVRNSKSEIRWMDVRSYLNRESDNGKRLVKQIVFQSERFDVMSVRRWREAALSGKVL
;
A
#
# COMPACT_ATOMS: atom_id res chain seq x y z
N MET A 1 -13.19 0.10 -15.75
CA MET A 1 -13.99 1.35 -15.64
C MET A 1 -14.33 1.58 -14.18
N LEU A 2 -14.26 2.83 -13.72
CA LEU A 2 -14.63 3.22 -12.36
C LEU A 2 -16.02 3.85 -12.35
N LEU A 3 -16.88 3.43 -11.42
CA LEU A 3 -18.12 4.09 -11.05
C LEU A 3 -17.90 4.77 -9.70
N VAL A 4 -17.87 6.10 -9.72
CA VAL A 4 -17.60 6.92 -8.52
C VAL A 4 -18.69 7.96 -8.33
N GLY A 5 -18.78 8.49 -7.12
CA GLY A 5 -19.78 9.48 -6.77
C GLY A 5 -20.39 9.22 -5.40
N GLU A 6 -21.35 10.05 -5.03
CA GLU A 6 -21.90 10.04 -3.68
C GLU A 6 -22.60 8.73 -3.31
N SER A 7 -22.68 8.50 -2.00
CA SER A 7 -23.49 7.43 -1.45
C SER A 7 -24.95 7.62 -1.85
N GLY A 8 -25.58 6.55 -2.36
CA GLY A 8 -26.99 6.59 -2.77
C GLY A 8 -27.28 7.19 -4.15
N ALA A 9 -26.27 7.55 -4.95
CA ALA A 9 -26.44 8.11 -6.30
C ALA A 9 -26.90 7.08 -7.36
N GLY A 10 -27.02 5.79 -7.02
CA GLY A 10 -27.50 4.74 -7.95
C GLY A 10 -26.42 3.96 -8.72
N LYS A 11 -25.14 4.09 -8.32
CA LYS A 11 -23.98 3.42 -8.95
C LYS A 11 -24.13 1.89 -9.07
N THR A 12 -24.51 1.24 -7.98
CA THR A 12 -24.66 -0.24 -7.91
C THR A 12 -25.78 -0.75 -8.81
N GLY A 13 -26.88 -0.01 -8.90
CA GLY A 13 -27.96 -0.35 -9.83
C GLY A 13 -27.48 -0.28 -11.27
N LEU A 14 -26.75 0.78 -11.62
CA LEU A 14 -26.20 0.95 -12.97
C LEU A 14 -25.17 -0.13 -13.32
N SER A 15 -24.27 -0.50 -12.39
CA SER A 15 -23.28 -1.57 -12.65
C SER A 15 -23.94 -2.91 -12.95
N LYS A 16 -24.98 -3.28 -12.21
CA LYS A 16 -25.79 -4.48 -12.43
C LYS A 16 -26.48 -4.47 -13.80
N ILE A 17 -27.16 -3.38 -14.14
CA ILE A 17 -27.87 -3.25 -15.44
C ILE A 17 -26.89 -3.33 -16.61
N LEU A 18 -25.75 -2.64 -16.54
CA LEU A 18 -24.72 -2.70 -17.59
C LEU A 18 -24.21 -4.13 -17.82
N ALA A 19 -24.06 -4.91 -16.74
CA ALA A 19 -23.68 -6.31 -16.81
C ALA A 19 -24.82 -7.27 -17.21
N GLY A 20 -26.01 -6.75 -17.55
CA GLY A 20 -27.17 -7.55 -17.94
C GLY A 20 -27.91 -8.23 -16.79
N GLN A 21 -27.66 -7.81 -15.55
CA GLN A 21 -28.37 -8.32 -14.37
C GLN A 21 -29.67 -7.53 -14.12
N GLN A 22 -30.61 -8.12 -13.38
CA GLN A 22 -31.83 -7.42 -12.97
C GLN A 22 -31.57 -6.38 -11.88
N TRP A 23 -32.32 -5.28 -11.91
CA TRP A 23 -32.30 -4.29 -10.84
C TRP A 23 -32.84 -4.90 -9.54
N GLN A 24 -32.16 -4.61 -8.43
CA GLN A 24 -32.57 -4.97 -7.08
C GLN A 24 -32.34 -3.77 -6.18
N ASP A 25 -33.24 -3.57 -5.21
CA ASP A 25 -33.05 -2.53 -4.20
C ASP A 25 -31.81 -2.87 -3.36
N SER A 26 -30.91 -1.91 -3.20
CA SER A 26 -29.66 -2.08 -2.48
C SER A 26 -29.35 -0.82 -1.70
N GLY A 27 -28.92 -0.98 -0.44
CA GLY A 27 -28.43 0.13 0.37
C GLY A 27 -27.18 0.79 -0.22
N SER A 28 -26.65 1.78 0.51
CA SER A 28 -25.38 2.42 0.12
C SER A 28 -24.24 1.39 0.06
N THR A 29 -23.45 1.41 -1.02
CA THR A 29 -22.24 0.58 -1.13
C THR A 29 -21.26 0.96 -0.04
N VAL A 30 -20.86 -0.04 0.73
CA VAL A 30 -19.84 0.06 1.77
C VAL A 30 -18.68 -0.82 1.34
N GLY A 31 -17.59 -0.18 0.91
CA GLY A 31 -16.39 -0.85 0.35
C GLY A 31 -16.29 -0.68 -1.17
N ALA A 32 -15.73 -1.67 -1.86
CA ALA A 32 -15.63 -1.68 -3.32
C ALA A 32 -16.14 -3.02 -3.87
N TRP A 33 -16.82 -2.96 -5.03
CA TRP A 33 -17.35 -4.14 -5.71
C TRP A 33 -16.97 -4.13 -7.19
N ALA A 34 -16.54 -5.26 -7.74
CA ALA A 34 -16.24 -5.42 -9.15
C ALA A 34 -17.31 -6.26 -9.86
N THR A 35 -17.80 -5.82 -11.01
CA THR A 35 -18.74 -6.57 -11.85
C THR A 35 -18.18 -6.70 -13.26
N GLN A 36 -18.15 -7.93 -13.78
CA GLN A 36 -17.71 -8.17 -15.15
C GLN A 36 -18.84 -7.85 -16.13
N TRP A 37 -18.56 -6.99 -17.10
CA TRP A 37 -19.42 -6.74 -18.24
C TRP A 37 -18.74 -7.27 -19.51
N LYS A 38 -19.24 -8.42 -20.01
CA LYS A 38 -18.80 -9.04 -21.26
C LYS A 38 -19.47 -8.33 -22.44
N LEU A 39 -18.69 -7.83 -23.38
CA LEU A 39 -19.21 -7.27 -24.61
C LEU A 39 -19.44 -8.38 -25.63
N PRO A 40 -20.52 -8.32 -26.43
CA PRO A 40 -20.67 -9.21 -27.57
C PRO A 40 -19.45 -9.08 -28.48
N VAL A 41 -18.90 -10.21 -28.95
CA VAL A 41 -17.86 -10.19 -29.97
C VAL A 41 -18.52 -9.65 -31.25
N ALA A 42 -18.31 -8.37 -31.56
CA ALA A 42 -18.68 -7.85 -32.86
C ALA A 42 -17.80 -8.58 -33.89
N SER A 43 -18.42 -9.31 -34.80
CA SER A 43 -17.80 -10.25 -35.74
C SER A 43 -16.85 -9.64 -36.79
N LEU A 44 -16.46 -8.37 -36.64
CA LEU A 44 -15.73 -7.62 -37.67
C LEU A 44 -14.20 -7.63 -37.48
N ASP A 45 -13.67 -7.77 -36.26
CA ASP A 45 -12.21 -7.78 -35.98
C ASP A 45 -11.73 -9.03 -35.22
N GLY A 46 -12.64 -9.87 -34.72
CA GLY A 46 -12.30 -11.09 -33.98
C GLY A 46 -11.71 -10.83 -32.58
N VAL A 47 -11.81 -9.59 -32.08
CA VAL A 47 -11.29 -9.19 -30.77
C VAL A 47 -12.41 -9.22 -29.74
N GLU A 48 -12.22 -10.04 -28.70
CA GLU A 48 -13.12 -10.03 -27.54
C GLU A 48 -12.73 -8.88 -26.60
N ARG A 49 -13.71 -8.07 -26.23
CA ARG A 49 -13.55 -6.94 -25.31
C ARG A 49 -14.33 -7.20 -24.02
N GLU A 50 -13.74 -6.85 -22.89
CA GLU A 50 -14.40 -6.93 -21.59
C GLU A 50 -14.20 -5.65 -20.79
N ILE A 51 -15.17 -5.34 -19.94
CA ILE A 51 -15.12 -4.19 -19.05
C ILE A 51 -15.33 -4.67 -17.62
N TRP A 52 -14.37 -4.40 -16.75
CA TRP A 52 -14.54 -4.54 -15.30
C TRP A 52 -15.09 -3.23 -14.73
N LEU A 53 -16.28 -3.30 -14.13
CA LEU A 53 -16.99 -2.18 -13.51
C LEU A 53 -16.70 -2.17 -12.01
N TRP A 54 -15.93 -1.20 -11.54
CA TRP A 54 -15.63 -1.03 -10.12
C TRP A 54 -16.57 0.01 -9.49
N ASP A 55 -17.47 -0.41 -8.60
CA ASP A 55 -18.33 0.45 -7.79
C ASP A 55 -17.67 0.70 -6.43
N PHE A 56 -17.26 1.95 -6.17
CA PHE A 56 -16.65 2.35 -4.91
C PHE A 56 -17.65 3.06 -4.01
N GLY A 57 -17.59 2.74 -2.72
CA GLY A 57 -18.28 3.46 -1.66
C GLY A 57 -17.94 4.95 -1.69
N GLY A 58 -18.94 5.78 -1.45
CA GLY A 58 -18.80 7.24 -1.57
C GLY A 58 -18.12 7.92 -0.38
N GLN A 59 -17.64 7.18 0.63
CA GLN A 59 -17.17 7.77 1.88
C GLN A 59 -15.71 8.25 1.78
N ALA A 60 -15.44 9.47 2.22
CA ALA A 60 -14.13 10.12 2.04
C ALA A 60 -12.94 9.36 2.64
N ASP A 61 -13.18 8.62 3.71
CA ASP A 61 -12.12 7.92 4.45
C ASP A 61 -11.81 6.52 3.90
N GLN A 62 -12.62 6.01 2.97
CA GLN A 62 -12.36 4.76 2.24
C GLN A 62 -11.37 4.99 1.08
N ARG A 63 -11.04 6.26 0.79
CA ARG A 63 -10.21 6.64 -0.36
C ARG A 63 -8.82 6.04 -0.31
N LEU A 64 -8.18 5.87 0.86
CA LEU A 64 -6.86 5.25 0.95
C LEU A 64 -6.84 3.81 0.43
N ILE A 65 -7.92 3.08 0.70
CA ILE A 65 -8.07 1.67 0.35
C ILE A 65 -8.53 1.51 -1.10
N HIS A 66 -9.42 2.38 -1.58
CA HIS A 66 -9.91 2.33 -2.96
C HIS A 66 -8.78 2.50 -4.01
N GLN A 67 -7.72 3.21 -3.65
CA GLN A 67 -6.52 3.43 -4.47
C GLN A 67 -5.80 2.15 -4.86
N LEU A 68 -5.97 1.07 -4.09
CA LEU A 68 -5.32 -0.21 -4.37
C LEU A 68 -5.76 -0.82 -5.72
N TYR A 69 -6.87 -0.36 -6.31
CA TYR A 69 -7.57 -0.95 -7.47
C TYR A 69 -7.71 -0.01 -8.67
N MET A 70 -7.03 1.13 -8.64
CA MET A 70 -7.48 2.34 -9.35
C MET A 70 -6.53 2.84 -10.45
N ASP A 71 -5.30 2.30 -10.55
CA ASP A 71 -4.22 2.85 -11.37
C ASP A 71 -4.42 2.72 -12.90
N ASP A 72 -5.11 1.68 -13.38
CA ASP A 72 -5.27 1.38 -14.83
C ASP A 72 -6.71 1.58 -15.36
N ALA A 73 -7.45 2.53 -14.79
CA ALA A 73 -8.78 2.84 -15.28
C ALA A 73 -8.77 3.45 -16.69
N ALA A 74 -9.44 2.82 -17.65
CA ALA A 74 -9.62 3.37 -19.01
C ALA A 74 -10.71 4.45 -19.11
N LEU A 75 -11.70 4.42 -18.21
CA LEU A 75 -12.82 5.35 -18.17
C LEU A 75 -13.35 5.45 -16.74
N ALA A 76 -13.80 6.65 -16.34
CA ALA A 76 -14.58 6.86 -15.12
C ALA A 76 -15.94 7.50 -15.44
N ALA A 77 -16.98 7.00 -14.78
CA ALA A 77 -18.29 7.64 -14.76
C ALA A 77 -18.54 8.21 -13.36
N LEU A 78 -18.70 9.54 -13.30
CA LEU A 78 -19.08 10.25 -12.10
C LEU A 78 -20.60 10.32 -12.00
N VAL A 79 -21.18 9.54 -11.09
CA VAL A 79 -22.61 9.41 -10.89
C VAL A 79 -23.06 10.27 -9.71
N PHE A 80 -24.04 11.15 -9.90
CA PHE A 80 -24.58 12.00 -8.84
C PHE A 80 -26.11 12.00 -8.83
N ASP A 81 -26.69 12.31 -7.67
CA ASP A 81 -28.14 12.48 -7.53
C ASP A 81 -28.52 13.92 -7.87
N GLY A 82 -29.39 14.08 -8.88
CA GLY A 82 -29.82 15.38 -9.39
C GLY A 82 -30.69 16.20 -8.43
N GLN A 83 -31.13 15.63 -7.30
CA GLN A 83 -32.00 16.30 -6.32
C GLN A 83 -31.27 16.96 -5.14
N LYS A 84 -29.95 16.74 -4.98
CA LYS A 84 -29.18 17.32 -3.88
C LYS A 84 -28.98 18.84 -4.04
N ASP A 85 -28.79 19.54 -2.92
CA ASP A 85 -28.52 20.98 -2.91
C ASP A 85 -27.09 21.31 -3.38
N ASP A 86 -26.08 20.57 -2.91
CA ASP A 86 -24.65 20.89 -3.11
C ASP A 86 -24.02 20.12 -4.30
N ILE A 87 -24.73 20.07 -5.44
CA ILE A 87 -24.33 19.26 -6.61
C ILE A 87 -22.93 19.65 -7.11
N PHE A 88 -22.69 20.93 -7.39
CA PHE A 88 -21.44 21.37 -8.01
C PHE A 88 -20.23 21.28 -7.08
N GLU A 89 -20.43 21.52 -5.79
CA GLU A 89 -19.36 21.32 -4.79
C GLU A 89 -18.93 19.86 -4.75
N THR A 90 -19.92 18.96 -4.70
CA THR A 90 -19.67 17.53 -4.60
C THR A 90 -19.11 16.95 -5.90
N LEU A 91 -19.65 17.36 -7.05
CA LEU A 91 -19.11 17.00 -8.36
C LEU A 91 -17.67 17.49 -8.54
N GLY A 92 -17.40 18.74 -8.17
CA GLY A 92 -16.05 19.28 -8.17
C GLY A 92 -15.11 18.47 -7.29
N GLN A 93 -15.57 18.06 -6.10
CA GLN A 93 -14.78 17.22 -5.20
C GLN A 93 -14.44 15.85 -5.81
N TRP A 94 -15.42 15.16 -6.40
CA TRP A 94 -15.19 13.86 -7.02
C TRP A 94 -14.38 13.92 -8.30
N ASP A 95 -14.59 14.93 -9.15
CA ASP A 95 -13.75 15.15 -10.34
C ASP A 95 -12.28 15.33 -9.96
N ARG A 96 -12.06 16.09 -8.88
CA ARG A 96 -10.73 16.31 -8.30
C ARG A 96 -10.16 15.03 -7.71
N ASP A 97 -10.98 14.17 -7.09
CA ASP A 97 -10.53 12.87 -6.63
C ASP A 97 -10.17 11.95 -7.80
N LEU A 98 -10.97 11.94 -8.88
CA LEU A 98 -10.67 11.19 -10.11
C LEU A 98 -9.39 11.63 -10.79
N ALA A 99 -9.12 12.93 -10.87
CA ALA A 99 -7.87 13.45 -11.41
C ALA A 99 -6.62 12.95 -10.65
N ARG A 100 -6.76 12.57 -9.37
CA ARG A 100 -5.69 11.99 -8.55
C ARG A 100 -5.45 10.51 -8.86
N VAL A 101 -6.42 9.82 -9.46
CA VAL A 101 -6.52 8.36 -9.45
C VAL A 101 -5.54 7.63 -10.38
N SER A 102 -5.43 8.02 -11.64
CA SER A 102 -4.60 7.29 -12.60
C SER A 102 -3.49 8.15 -13.13
N SER A 103 -2.26 7.61 -13.19
CA SER A 103 -1.07 8.24 -13.81
C SER A 103 -1.28 8.57 -15.29
N LYS A 104 -2.26 7.92 -15.92
CA LYS A 104 -2.65 8.09 -17.31
C LYS A 104 -3.94 8.92 -17.40
N ALA A 105 -4.05 9.73 -18.45
CA ALA A 105 -5.31 10.37 -18.78
C ALA A 105 -6.34 9.30 -19.18
N PHE A 106 -7.56 9.42 -18.67
CA PHE A 106 -8.69 8.53 -18.99
C PHE A 106 -9.93 9.36 -19.29
N SER A 107 -10.85 8.77 -20.07
CA SER A 107 -12.10 9.44 -20.45
C SER A 107 -13.06 9.56 -19.27
N LYS A 108 -13.80 10.68 -19.19
CA LYS A 108 -14.73 10.95 -18.09
C LYS A 108 -16.15 11.15 -18.61
N LEU A 109 -17.10 10.46 -18.00
CA LEU A 109 -18.54 10.64 -18.23
C LEU A 109 -19.22 11.22 -16.99
N LEU A 110 -20.12 12.17 -17.19
CA LEU A 110 -20.93 12.72 -16.11
C LEU A 110 -22.35 12.14 -16.21
N VAL A 111 -22.81 11.51 -15.12
CA VAL A 111 -24.06 10.74 -15.11
C VAL A 111 -24.95 11.22 -13.96
N VAL A 112 -26.14 11.70 -14.29
CA VAL A 112 -27.22 11.87 -13.31
C VAL A 112 -27.82 10.50 -13.06
N GLY A 113 -27.69 10.00 -11.84
CA GLY A 113 -28.35 8.79 -11.41
C GLY A 113 -29.74 9.07 -10.84
N ARG A 114 -30.56 8.02 -10.79
CA ARG A 114 -31.88 8.02 -10.12
C ARG A 114 -32.83 9.11 -10.61
N VAL A 115 -32.86 9.41 -11.91
CA VAL A 115 -33.77 10.45 -12.43
C VAL A 115 -35.26 10.16 -12.20
N ASP A 116 -35.61 8.92 -11.84
CA ASP A 116 -36.94 8.50 -11.37
C ASP A 116 -37.41 9.20 -10.08
N THR A 117 -36.51 9.82 -9.30
CA THR A 117 -36.87 10.51 -8.04
C THR A 117 -37.16 12.01 -8.19
N GLY A 118 -37.23 12.53 -9.42
CA GLY A 118 -37.54 13.96 -9.67
C GLY A 118 -36.60 14.64 -10.67
N GLY A 119 -35.67 13.91 -11.28
CA GLY A 119 -34.76 14.44 -12.30
C GLY A 119 -33.71 15.41 -11.75
N LEU A 120 -33.36 16.43 -12.54
CA LEU A 120 -32.32 17.42 -12.21
C LEU A 120 -32.93 18.70 -11.63
N ARG A 121 -32.51 19.09 -10.43
CA ARG A 121 -32.96 20.30 -9.73
C ARG A 121 -32.34 21.59 -10.29
N VAL A 122 -31.14 21.49 -10.88
CA VAL A 122 -30.44 22.60 -11.53
C VAL A 122 -30.65 22.57 -13.04
N SER A 123 -30.36 23.68 -13.74
CA SER A 123 -30.54 23.70 -15.19
C SER A 123 -29.52 22.78 -15.89
N ARG A 124 -29.97 22.04 -16.92
CA ARG A 124 -29.09 21.21 -17.76
C ARG A 124 -27.94 22.00 -18.36
N THR A 125 -28.15 23.28 -18.65
CA THR A 125 -27.13 24.19 -19.19
C THR A 125 -25.97 24.38 -18.21
N GLN A 126 -26.25 24.57 -16.92
CA GLN A 126 -25.20 24.71 -15.89
C GLN A 126 -24.39 23.42 -15.74
N VAL A 127 -25.04 22.26 -15.74
CA VAL A 127 -24.34 20.97 -15.62
C VAL A 127 -23.51 20.66 -16.88
N LYS A 128 -24.02 20.98 -18.07
CA LYS A 128 -23.25 20.87 -19.31
C LYS A 128 -22.04 21.82 -19.34
N ALA A 129 -22.17 23.02 -18.77
CA ALA A 129 -21.06 23.95 -18.63
C ALA A 129 -19.98 23.38 -17.70
N PHE A 130 -20.37 22.86 -16.54
CA PHE A 130 -19.47 22.16 -15.61
C PHE A 130 -18.78 20.96 -16.30
N ALA A 131 -19.54 20.12 -17.01
CA ALA A 131 -19.01 18.97 -17.74
C ALA A 131 -17.92 19.39 -18.73
N LYS A 132 -18.19 20.45 -19.52
CA LYS A 132 -17.24 20.96 -20.51
C LYS A 132 -15.99 21.57 -19.86
N GLU A 133 -16.16 22.37 -18.81
CA GLU A 133 -15.06 23.01 -18.07
C GLU A 133 -14.11 21.98 -17.46
N HIS A 134 -14.66 20.89 -16.94
CA HIS A 134 -13.91 19.82 -16.30
C HIS A 134 -13.51 18.68 -17.25
N GLY A 135 -13.75 18.80 -18.56
CA GLY A 135 -13.31 17.80 -19.55
C GLY A 135 -14.06 16.47 -19.49
N PHE A 136 -15.34 16.48 -19.11
CA PHE A 136 -16.25 15.35 -19.29
C PHE A 136 -16.79 15.32 -20.72
N SER A 137 -16.85 14.13 -21.32
CA SER A 137 -17.28 13.94 -22.72
C SER A 137 -18.77 14.21 -22.92
N GLY A 138 -19.59 14.11 -21.87
CA GLY A 138 -21.03 14.31 -21.95
C GLY A 138 -21.74 14.19 -20.61
N LEU A 139 -22.99 14.68 -20.60
CA LEU A 139 -23.96 14.52 -19.51
C LEU A 139 -24.99 13.49 -19.93
N LEU A 140 -25.23 12.48 -19.10
CA LEU A 140 -26.23 11.45 -19.30
C LEU A 140 -27.20 11.43 -18.11
N GLU A 141 -28.49 11.25 -18.38
CA GLU A 141 -29.53 11.16 -17.36
C GLU A 141 -30.05 9.73 -17.31
N THR A 142 -29.91 9.06 -16.16
CA THR A 142 -30.12 7.61 -16.04
C THR A 142 -30.98 7.23 -14.84
N SER A 143 -31.74 6.14 -14.99
CA SER A 143 -32.33 5.43 -13.86
C SER A 143 -32.22 3.92 -14.08
N ALA A 144 -31.41 3.26 -13.25
CA ALA A 144 -31.28 1.81 -13.27
C ALA A 144 -32.59 1.09 -12.89
N LYS A 145 -33.46 1.74 -12.10
CA LYS A 145 -34.71 1.15 -11.60
C LYS A 145 -35.76 0.97 -12.69
N ILE A 146 -35.89 1.96 -13.58
CA ILE A 146 -36.87 1.99 -14.66
C ILE A 146 -36.24 1.89 -16.06
N GLY A 147 -34.91 1.75 -16.14
CA GLY A 147 -34.17 1.54 -17.40
C GLY A 147 -33.92 2.80 -18.23
N ILE A 148 -34.26 4.00 -17.75
CA ILE A 148 -34.04 5.25 -18.50
C ILE A 148 -32.55 5.50 -18.71
N GLY A 149 -32.14 5.87 -19.92
CA GLY A 149 -30.79 6.35 -20.23
C GLY A 149 -29.69 5.28 -20.17
N CYS A 150 -30.04 4.02 -19.88
CA CYS A 150 -29.07 2.96 -19.60
C CYS A 150 -28.38 2.47 -20.89
N GLU A 151 -29.11 2.38 -22.01
CA GLU A 151 -28.51 2.01 -23.31
C GLU A 151 -27.68 3.16 -23.89
N GLU A 152 -28.11 4.41 -23.72
CA GLU A 152 -27.32 5.58 -24.10
C GLU A 152 -26.03 5.66 -23.29
N PHE A 153 -26.10 5.36 -21.99
CA PHE A 153 -24.92 5.28 -21.13
C PHE A 153 -23.98 4.16 -21.56
N LYS A 154 -24.53 2.99 -21.88
CA LYS A 154 -23.78 1.85 -22.42
C LYS A 154 -23.03 2.22 -23.69
N GLN A 155 -23.70 2.85 -24.65
CA GLN A 155 -23.08 3.30 -25.90
C GLN A 155 -22.00 4.36 -25.64
N ALA A 156 -22.28 5.34 -24.78
CA ALA A 156 -21.31 6.37 -24.42
C ALA A 156 -20.04 5.79 -23.78
N ILE A 157 -20.14 4.74 -22.97
CA ILE A 157 -18.95 4.03 -22.42
C ILE A 157 -18.11 3.45 -23.57
N LEU A 158 -18.74 2.75 -24.50
CA LEU A 158 -18.05 2.10 -25.62
C LEU A 158 -17.33 3.09 -26.53
N ASP A 159 -17.97 4.22 -26.81
CA ASP A 159 -17.45 5.26 -27.71
C ASP A 159 -16.29 6.06 -27.08
N ASN A 160 -16.25 6.14 -25.74
CA ASN A 160 -15.27 6.94 -25.02
C ASN A 160 -14.05 6.15 -24.52
N ILE A 161 -14.11 4.81 -24.52
CA ILE A 161 -12.92 4.01 -24.24
C ILE A 161 -11.99 4.08 -25.44
N ASN A 162 -10.76 4.55 -25.23
CA ASN A 162 -9.71 4.47 -26.25
C ASN A 162 -9.20 3.02 -26.35
N TRP A 163 -9.88 2.20 -27.15
CA TRP A 163 -9.54 0.79 -27.33
C TRP A 163 -8.15 0.59 -27.95
N GLU A 164 -7.64 1.55 -28.71
CA GLU A 164 -6.32 1.47 -29.36
C GLU A 164 -5.17 1.63 -28.36
N SER A 165 -5.37 2.41 -27.29
CA SER A 165 -4.36 2.60 -26.25
C SER A 165 -4.35 1.48 -25.19
N ILE A 166 -5.38 0.63 -25.17
CA ILE A 166 -5.46 -0.52 -24.27
C ILE A 166 -4.59 -1.65 -24.85
N PRO A 167 -3.63 -2.19 -24.08
CA PRO A 167 -2.83 -3.30 -24.54
C PRO A 167 -3.71 -4.52 -24.77
N TRP A 168 -3.84 -4.96 -26.02
CA TRP A 168 -4.46 -6.23 -26.36
C TRP A 168 -3.39 -7.29 -26.58
N ARG A 169 -3.75 -8.56 -26.39
CA ARG A 169 -2.87 -9.69 -26.65
C ARG A 169 -3.68 -10.77 -27.37
N SER A 170 -3.04 -11.45 -28.32
CA SER A 170 -3.56 -12.74 -28.78
C SER A 170 -3.29 -13.76 -27.67
N SER A 171 -4.35 -14.35 -27.14
CA SER A 171 -4.26 -15.38 -26.10
C SER A 171 -4.67 -16.72 -26.70
N PRO A 172 -3.97 -17.82 -26.38
CA PRO A 172 -4.42 -19.15 -26.75
C PRO A 172 -5.85 -19.41 -26.26
N LEU A 173 -6.62 -20.20 -27.01
CA LEU A 173 -7.97 -20.58 -26.62
C LEU A 173 -8.01 -21.22 -25.22
N LEU A 174 -6.93 -21.93 -24.85
CA LEU A 174 -6.72 -22.49 -23.53
C LEU A 174 -6.74 -21.41 -22.43
N PHE A 175 -6.06 -20.28 -22.61
CA PHE A 175 -5.99 -19.21 -21.63
C PHE A 175 -7.36 -18.58 -21.42
N LYS A 176 -8.13 -18.40 -22.49
CA LYS A 176 -9.52 -17.96 -22.42
C LYS A 176 -10.37 -18.93 -21.59
N ARG A 177 -10.29 -20.23 -21.87
CA ARG A 177 -11.04 -21.27 -21.13
C ARG A 177 -10.67 -21.31 -19.65
N LEU A 178 -9.38 -21.25 -19.33
CA LEU A 178 -8.89 -21.19 -17.94
C LEU A 178 -9.43 -19.96 -17.22
N LYS A 179 -9.33 -18.79 -17.84
CA LYS A 179 -9.87 -17.54 -17.29
C LYS A 179 -11.37 -17.63 -17.03
N GLU A 180 -12.16 -18.12 -17.98
CA GLU A 180 -13.61 -18.26 -17.85
C GLU A 180 -13.97 -19.18 -16.69
N GLU A 181 -13.25 -20.29 -16.51
CA GLU A 181 -13.52 -21.22 -15.42
C GLU A 181 -13.06 -20.70 -14.05
N ILE A 182 -11.95 -19.95 -13.98
CA ILE A 182 -11.54 -19.24 -12.75
C ILE A 182 -12.60 -18.23 -12.32
N ILE A 183 -13.13 -17.44 -13.26
CA ILE A 183 -14.22 -16.48 -12.99
C ILE A 183 -15.49 -17.23 -12.56
N ARG A 184 -15.79 -18.37 -13.18
CA ARG A 184 -16.93 -19.21 -12.77
C ARG A 184 -16.80 -19.70 -11.33
N LEU A 185 -15.60 -20.14 -10.92
CA LEU A 185 -15.35 -20.54 -9.52
C LEU A 185 -15.58 -19.37 -8.56
N LYS A 186 -15.14 -18.16 -8.92
CA LYS A 186 -15.44 -16.94 -8.17
C LYS A 186 -16.95 -16.72 -8.04
N ASP A 187 -17.69 -16.80 -9.15
CA ASP A 187 -19.14 -16.58 -9.21
C ASP A 187 -19.93 -17.65 -8.44
N GLU A 188 -19.39 -18.87 -8.32
CA GLU A 188 -19.91 -19.94 -7.46
C GLU A 188 -19.64 -19.70 -5.96
N GLY A 189 -19.02 -18.58 -5.60
CA GLY A 189 -18.76 -18.19 -4.21
C GLY A 189 -17.47 -18.75 -3.64
N ARG A 190 -16.57 -19.34 -4.46
CA ARG A 190 -15.23 -19.69 -3.97
C ARG A 190 -14.44 -18.42 -3.67
N VAL A 191 -13.86 -18.36 -2.46
CA VAL A 191 -13.12 -17.20 -1.98
C VAL A 191 -11.62 -17.41 -2.18
N LEU A 192 -11.09 -18.50 -1.64
CA LEU A 192 -9.66 -18.80 -1.59
C LEU A 192 -9.42 -20.23 -2.03
N LEU A 193 -8.43 -20.46 -2.89
CA LEU A 193 -7.98 -21.80 -3.28
C LEU A 193 -6.47 -21.86 -3.29
N ARG A 194 -5.88 -23.02 -2.98
CA ARG A 194 -4.44 -23.19 -3.23
C ARG A 194 -4.19 -23.38 -4.72
N PHE A 195 -3.00 -23.02 -5.18
CA PHE A 195 -2.60 -23.20 -6.57
C PHE A 195 -2.82 -24.65 -7.07
N ASN A 196 -2.39 -25.65 -6.30
CA ASN A 196 -2.58 -27.07 -6.66
C ASN A 196 -4.07 -27.47 -6.69
N GLU A 197 -4.86 -26.98 -5.74
CA GLU A 197 -6.30 -27.26 -5.68
C GLU A 197 -7.03 -26.62 -6.87
N LEU A 198 -6.71 -25.35 -7.18
CA LEU A 198 -7.23 -24.67 -8.35
C LEU A 198 -6.86 -25.43 -9.63
N ARG A 199 -5.61 -25.87 -9.77
CA ARG A 199 -5.16 -26.67 -10.91
C ARG A 199 -5.98 -27.95 -11.05
N GLU A 200 -6.13 -28.73 -9.98
CA GLU A 200 -6.89 -29.98 -10.00
C GLU A 200 -8.37 -29.75 -10.35
N ILE A 201 -8.99 -28.71 -9.79
CA ILE A 201 -10.38 -28.34 -10.12
C ILE A 201 -10.49 -27.98 -11.61
N LEU A 202 -9.58 -27.16 -12.14
CA LEU A 202 -9.60 -26.75 -13.55
C LEU A 202 -9.35 -27.94 -14.49
N GLN A 203 -8.44 -28.85 -14.14
CA GLN A 203 -8.20 -30.08 -14.91
C GLN A 203 -9.44 -30.97 -14.98
N LEU A 204 -10.22 -31.04 -13.89
CA LEU A 204 -11.47 -31.81 -13.85
C LEU A 204 -12.62 -31.15 -14.62
N ARG A 205 -12.69 -29.82 -14.62
CA ARG A 205 -13.79 -29.06 -15.24
C ARG A 205 -13.61 -28.80 -16.73
N LEU A 206 -12.37 -28.75 -17.20
CA LEU A 206 -12.06 -28.56 -18.61
C LEU A 206 -12.23 -29.87 -19.40
N SER A 207 -12.68 -29.77 -20.66
CA SER A 207 -12.75 -30.91 -21.58
C SER A 207 -11.38 -31.59 -21.73
N ALA A 208 -11.35 -32.90 -22.04
CA ALA A 208 -10.11 -33.70 -22.10
C ALA A 208 -8.95 -33.10 -22.94
N GLU A 209 -9.23 -32.36 -24.01
CA GLU A 209 -8.21 -31.65 -24.81
C GLU A 209 -7.72 -30.34 -24.18
N ALA A 210 -8.55 -29.66 -23.39
CA ALA A 210 -8.23 -28.41 -22.68
C ALA A 210 -7.68 -28.63 -21.27
N ALA A 211 -7.86 -29.84 -20.71
CA ALA A 211 -7.37 -30.21 -19.38
C ALA A 211 -5.85 -30.40 -19.32
N ARG A 212 -5.16 -30.44 -20.46
CA ARG A 212 -3.69 -30.51 -20.54
C ARG A 212 -3.10 -29.10 -20.62
N PHE A 213 -2.89 -28.50 -19.46
CA PHE A 213 -2.15 -27.24 -19.32
C PHE A 213 -1.03 -27.39 -18.29
N THR A 214 0.03 -26.59 -18.43
CA THR A 214 1.17 -26.58 -17.50
C THR A 214 0.95 -25.61 -16.34
N ASP A 215 1.75 -25.76 -15.28
CA ASP A 215 1.75 -24.82 -14.15
C ASP A 215 2.10 -23.39 -14.61
N ASP A 216 3.06 -23.25 -15.52
CA ASP A 216 3.46 -21.95 -16.08
C ASP A 216 2.32 -21.29 -16.86
N GLU A 217 1.54 -22.05 -17.62
CA GLU A 217 0.38 -21.55 -18.35
C GLU A 217 -0.72 -21.08 -17.39
N LEU A 218 -1.01 -21.84 -16.33
CA LEU A 218 -1.97 -21.43 -15.32
C LEU A 218 -1.51 -20.17 -14.58
N MET A 219 -0.24 -20.10 -14.18
CA MET A 219 0.34 -18.92 -13.54
C MET A 219 0.28 -17.68 -14.43
N ALA A 220 0.52 -17.84 -15.74
CA ALA A 220 0.37 -16.75 -16.69
C ALA A 220 -1.08 -16.24 -16.74
N VAL A 221 -2.08 -17.15 -16.73
CA VAL A 221 -3.50 -16.77 -16.68
C VAL A 221 -3.88 -16.07 -15.37
N ILE A 222 -3.38 -16.55 -14.23
CA ILE A 222 -3.58 -15.90 -12.93
C ILE A 222 -3.01 -14.48 -12.96
N GLY A 223 -1.77 -14.31 -13.45
CA GLY A 223 -1.14 -13.00 -13.59
C GLY A 223 -1.92 -12.04 -14.50
N LEU A 224 -2.54 -12.56 -15.57
CA LEU A 224 -3.44 -11.76 -16.42
C LEU A 224 -4.70 -11.30 -15.68
N LEU A 225 -5.22 -12.10 -14.74
CA LEU A 225 -6.38 -11.75 -13.90
C LEU A 225 -6.00 -10.85 -12.71
N SER A 226 -4.75 -10.89 -12.26
CA SER A 226 -4.25 -10.03 -11.19
C SER A 226 -4.11 -8.57 -11.60
N GLY A 227 -3.76 -8.27 -12.85
CA GLY A 227 -3.68 -6.90 -13.38
C GLY A 227 -4.96 -6.07 -13.15
N PRO A 228 -6.14 -6.51 -13.62
CA PRO A 228 -7.41 -5.85 -13.35
C PRO A 228 -7.94 -6.05 -11.92
N ALA A 229 -7.14 -6.63 -11.02
CA ALA A 229 -7.47 -6.97 -9.64
C ALA A 229 -8.70 -7.89 -9.49
N VAL A 230 -8.83 -8.86 -10.40
CA VAL A 230 -9.92 -9.83 -10.41
C VAL A 230 -9.60 -11.03 -9.53
N VAL A 231 -8.34 -11.47 -9.53
CA VAL A 231 -7.80 -12.57 -8.72
C VAL A 231 -6.41 -12.18 -8.22
N TRP A 232 -6.09 -12.42 -6.96
CA TRP A 232 -4.77 -12.13 -6.40
C TRP A 232 -4.04 -13.40 -6.01
N GLU A 233 -2.81 -13.57 -6.49
CA GLU A 233 -1.87 -14.49 -5.87
C GLU A 233 -1.37 -13.87 -4.56
N LEU A 234 -1.58 -14.57 -3.44
CA LEU A 234 -1.06 -14.14 -2.16
C LEU A 234 0.44 -14.47 -2.08
N LYS A 235 1.22 -13.60 -1.42
CA LYS A 235 2.67 -13.78 -1.26
C LYS A 235 3.09 -14.93 -0.34
N PHE A 236 2.13 -15.73 0.11
CA PHE A 236 2.32 -16.85 1.03
C PHE A 236 1.28 -17.95 0.79
N GLY A 237 1.61 -19.16 1.20
CA GLY A 237 0.71 -20.33 1.23
C GLY A 237 0.29 -20.85 -0.15
N SER A 238 0.85 -20.32 -1.23
CA SER A 238 0.41 -20.58 -2.62
C SER A 238 -1.09 -20.37 -2.80
N TRP A 239 -1.64 -19.38 -2.12
CA TRP A 239 -3.06 -19.07 -2.13
C TRP A 239 -3.41 -18.16 -3.29
N ILE A 240 -4.55 -18.45 -3.92
CA ILE A 240 -5.16 -17.67 -4.97
C ILE A 240 -6.49 -17.13 -4.42
N LEU A 241 -6.53 -15.83 -4.16
CA LEU A 241 -7.71 -15.11 -3.71
C LEU A 241 -8.57 -14.75 -4.92
N LEU A 242 -9.70 -15.43 -5.06
CA LEU A 242 -10.65 -15.23 -6.16
C LEU A 242 -11.55 -14.01 -5.96
N GLN A 243 -11.66 -13.52 -4.72
CA GLN A 243 -12.44 -12.33 -4.38
C GLN A 243 -11.57 -11.26 -3.70
N PRO A 244 -10.66 -10.58 -4.42
CA PRO A 244 -9.82 -9.51 -3.89
C PRO A 244 -10.59 -8.39 -3.19
N GLU A 245 -11.83 -8.12 -3.62
CA GLU A 245 -12.75 -7.16 -3.00
C GLU A 245 -12.92 -7.35 -1.48
N LEU A 246 -12.69 -8.55 -0.94
CA LEU A 246 -12.68 -8.81 0.51
C LEU A 246 -11.57 -8.06 1.25
N ILE A 247 -10.40 -7.87 0.63
CA ILE A 247 -9.30 -7.10 1.22
C ILE A 247 -9.76 -5.67 1.50
N ASN A 248 -10.55 -5.07 0.59
CA ASN A 248 -11.12 -3.75 0.79
C ASN A 248 -12.12 -3.72 1.94
N ALA A 249 -13.01 -4.73 1.99
CA ALA A 249 -14.02 -4.83 3.04
C ALA A 249 -13.37 -4.93 4.43
N TYR A 250 -12.33 -5.76 4.57
CA TYR A 250 -11.60 -5.89 5.83
C TYR A 250 -10.76 -4.66 6.16
N ALA A 251 -10.09 -4.05 5.18
CA ALA A 251 -9.30 -2.84 5.44
C ALA A 251 -10.20 -1.70 5.91
N GLN A 252 -11.42 -1.65 5.38
CA GLN A 252 -12.43 -0.73 5.86
C GLN A 252 -12.90 -1.07 7.28
N ALA A 253 -13.13 -2.35 7.59
CA ALA A 253 -13.48 -2.78 8.95
C ALA A 253 -12.41 -2.35 9.96
N VAL A 254 -11.12 -2.42 9.59
CA VAL A 254 -10.01 -1.89 10.39
C VAL A 254 -10.15 -0.39 10.63
N ILE A 255 -10.40 0.41 9.57
CA ILE A 255 -10.62 1.86 9.72
C ILE A 255 -11.82 2.16 10.61
N GLN A 256 -12.94 1.44 10.45
CA GLN A 256 -14.13 1.61 11.28
C GLN A 256 -13.81 1.35 12.75
N SER A 257 -13.11 0.26 13.05
CA SER A 257 -12.66 -0.06 14.41
C SER A 257 -11.71 0.97 15.01
N MET A 258 -10.82 1.58 14.21
CA MET A 258 -9.97 2.68 14.68
C MET A 258 -10.77 3.94 15.00
N ARG A 259 -11.95 4.15 14.39
CA ARG A 259 -12.78 5.32 14.70
C ARG A 259 -13.44 5.26 16.05
N GLU A 260 -13.77 4.06 16.49
CA GLU A 260 -14.35 3.79 17.81
C GLU A 260 -13.35 4.06 18.94
N ASP A 261 -12.06 4.16 18.64
CA ASP A 261 -11.06 4.55 19.64
C ASP A 261 -11.29 5.99 20.11
N LYS A 262 -11.77 6.09 21.36
CA LYS A 262 -12.01 7.36 22.07
C LYS A 262 -10.76 8.23 22.20
N HIS A 263 -9.56 7.63 22.09
CA HIS A 263 -8.29 8.33 22.24
C HIS A 263 -7.74 8.84 20.90
N GLU A 264 -8.44 8.56 19.78
CA GLU A 264 -8.13 9.14 18.48
C GLU A 264 -6.71 8.86 17.96
N ARG A 265 -6.14 7.72 18.40
CA ARG A 265 -4.72 7.36 18.17
C ARG A 265 -4.41 6.84 16.78
N GLY A 266 -5.42 6.65 15.92
CA GLY A 266 -5.23 6.13 14.56
C GLY A 266 -4.46 4.80 14.52
N CYS A 267 -4.63 3.96 15.54
CA CYS A 267 -3.92 2.69 15.67
C CYS A 267 -4.86 1.55 16.05
N ILE A 268 -4.43 0.32 15.77
CA ILE A 268 -5.11 -0.92 16.13
C ILE A 268 -4.09 -1.95 16.61
N ALA A 269 -4.45 -2.77 17.58
CA ALA A 269 -3.61 -3.90 17.98
C ALA A 269 -3.52 -4.93 16.85
N GLU A 270 -2.31 -5.44 16.59
CA GLU A 270 -2.06 -6.46 15.55
C GLU A 270 -2.95 -7.70 15.79
N GLU A 271 -3.09 -8.13 17.04
CA GLU A 271 -3.96 -9.24 17.43
C GLU A 271 -5.43 -8.98 17.09
N ARG A 272 -5.93 -7.77 17.40
CA ARG A 272 -7.33 -7.38 17.12
C ARG A 272 -7.62 -7.38 15.62
N MET A 273 -6.66 -6.94 14.82
CA MET A 273 -6.77 -6.96 13.36
C MET A 273 -6.82 -8.40 12.82
N LEU A 274 -5.94 -9.28 13.30
CA LEU A 274 -5.81 -10.65 12.79
C LEU A 274 -6.90 -11.61 13.31
N ASP A 275 -7.46 -11.35 14.48
CA ASP A 275 -8.63 -12.10 15.01
C ASP A 275 -9.89 -11.84 14.18
N GLY A 276 -10.06 -10.61 13.67
CA GLY A 276 -11.19 -10.22 12.84
C GLY A 276 -12.53 -10.13 13.57
N LYS A 277 -12.81 -10.97 14.58
CA LYS A 277 -14.09 -11.01 15.33
C LYS A 277 -14.32 -9.73 16.11
N SER A 278 -13.23 -9.15 16.59
CA SER A 278 -13.18 -7.86 17.28
C SER A 278 -13.18 -6.63 16.34
N LEU A 279 -13.25 -6.84 15.02
CA LEU A 279 -13.42 -5.77 14.04
C LEU A 279 -14.89 -5.40 13.86
N THR A 280 -15.11 -4.11 13.67
CA THR A 280 -16.39 -3.53 13.31
C THR A 280 -16.57 -3.76 11.82
N TYR A 281 -17.33 -4.80 11.47
CA TYR A 281 -17.54 -5.19 10.08
C TYR A 281 -18.90 -4.69 9.58
N GLN A 282 -18.95 -3.44 9.13
CA GLN A 282 -20.09 -2.89 8.40
C GLN A 282 -19.67 -2.73 6.94
N SER A 283 -19.93 -3.75 6.12
CA SER A 283 -19.57 -3.80 4.68
C SER A 283 -20.74 -4.35 3.85
N SER A 284 -20.82 -3.97 2.57
CA SER A 284 -21.78 -4.56 1.63
C SER A 284 -21.37 -5.97 1.21
N THR A 285 -20.09 -6.30 1.33
CA THR A 285 -19.57 -7.65 1.08
C THR A 285 -19.78 -8.50 2.34
N PRO A 286 -20.46 -9.66 2.26
CA PRO A 286 -20.65 -10.54 3.41
C PRO A 286 -19.32 -10.97 4.03
N ARG A 287 -19.28 -11.12 5.36
CA ARG A 287 -18.14 -11.68 6.06
C ARG A 287 -18.02 -13.17 5.75
N ILE A 288 -16.80 -13.64 5.47
CA ILE A 288 -16.54 -15.04 5.10
C ILE A 288 -16.31 -15.91 6.35
N GLY A 289 -16.22 -17.23 6.18
CA GLY A 289 -15.96 -18.18 7.27
C GLY A 289 -14.56 -18.04 7.88
N GLU A 290 -14.40 -18.44 9.14
CA GLU A 290 -13.17 -18.25 9.94
C GLU A 290 -11.92 -18.87 9.31
N ASP A 291 -12.06 -20.01 8.61
CA ASP A 291 -10.93 -20.74 8.02
C ASP A 291 -10.23 -19.97 6.91
N ASP A 292 -11.00 -19.25 6.08
CA ASP A 292 -10.51 -18.42 4.98
C ASP A 292 -10.21 -16.99 5.46
N GLU A 293 -11.04 -16.46 6.37
CA GLU A 293 -10.93 -15.10 6.92
C GLU A 293 -9.53 -14.78 7.42
N ARG A 294 -8.93 -15.67 8.21
CA ARG A 294 -7.57 -15.48 8.74
C ARG A 294 -6.53 -15.22 7.64
N PHE A 295 -6.64 -15.89 6.49
CA PHE A 295 -5.68 -15.74 5.40
C PHE A 295 -5.93 -14.45 4.62
N VAL A 296 -7.20 -14.04 4.48
CA VAL A 296 -7.55 -12.74 3.90
C VAL A 296 -7.06 -11.58 4.79
N LEU A 297 -7.21 -11.69 6.11
CA LEU A 297 -6.70 -10.70 7.07
C LEU A 297 -5.16 -10.62 7.04
N LEU A 298 -4.47 -11.76 6.99
CA LEU A 298 -3.01 -11.81 6.83
C LEU A 298 -2.56 -11.18 5.50
N ALA A 299 -3.26 -11.45 4.40
CA ALA A 299 -2.98 -10.86 3.09
C ALA A 299 -3.18 -9.34 3.10
N MET A 300 -4.29 -8.87 3.68
CA MET A 300 -4.55 -7.46 3.87
C MET A 300 -3.43 -6.80 4.67
N TYR A 301 -3.03 -7.41 5.78
CA TYR A 301 -1.96 -6.89 6.62
C TYR A 301 -0.62 -6.81 5.88
N GLN A 302 -0.21 -7.89 5.23
CA GLN A 302 1.01 -7.92 4.42
C GLN A 302 0.99 -6.80 3.36
N MET A 303 -0.15 -6.59 2.69
CA MET A 303 -0.32 -5.52 1.71
C MET A 303 -0.23 -4.12 2.32
N LEU A 304 -0.81 -3.87 3.50
CA LEU A 304 -0.74 -2.57 4.19
C LEU A 304 0.71 -2.21 4.57
N VAL A 305 1.48 -3.19 5.03
CA VAL A 305 2.91 -3.02 5.37
C VAL A 305 3.73 -2.79 4.10
N GLU A 306 3.55 -3.62 3.07
CA GLU A 306 4.27 -3.49 1.80
C GLU A 306 4.08 -2.12 1.16
N ARG A 307 2.84 -1.60 1.20
CA ARG A 307 2.54 -0.28 0.64
C ARG A 307 2.93 0.85 1.57
N GLY A 308 3.47 0.59 2.77
CA GLY A 308 3.87 1.60 3.73
C GLY A 308 2.70 2.47 4.20
N LEU A 309 1.53 1.86 4.40
CA LEU A 309 0.31 2.55 4.87
C LEU A 309 0.19 2.56 6.38
N CYS A 310 0.90 1.67 7.07
CA CYS A 310 0.98 1.62 8.53
C CYS A 310 2.41 1.35 9.00
N LEU A 311 2.68 1.77 10.24
CA LEU A 311 3.88 1.45 11.02
C LEU A 311 3.55 0.27 11.93
N ARG A 312 4.50 -0.64 12.15
CA ARG A 312 4.41 -1.63 13.24
C ARG A 312 5.27 -1.19 14.41
N GLU A 313 4.67 -1.04 15.59
CA GLU A 313 5.38 -0.66 16.81
C GLU A 313 5.15 -1.72 17.91
N ASN A 314 6.23 -2.25 18.46
CA ASN A 314 6.16 -3.19 19.59
C ASN A 314 6.00 -2.42 20.90
N THR A 315 5.00 -2.78 21.70
CA THR A 315 4.79 -2.22 23.05
C THR A 315 4.77 -3.34 24.09
N ASP A 316 4.85 -2.99 25.38
CA ASP A 316 4.75 -3.94 26.49
C ASP A 316 3.42 -4.73 26.49
N GLN A 317 2.38 -4.18 25.85
CA GLN A 317 1.06 -4.81 25.72
C GLN A 317 0.87 -5.56 24.39
N GLY A 318 1.93 -5.66 23.58
CA GLY A 318 1.92 -6.28 22.26
C GLY A 318 2.13 -5.29 21.12
N SER A 319 2.06 -5.79 19.90
CA SER A 319 2.31 -5.00 18.70
C SER A 319 1.09 -4.15 18.30
N LEU A 320 1.34 -2.89 17.95
CA LEU A 320 0.37 -1.94 17.44
C LEU A 320 0.68 -1.61 15.98
N LEU A 321 -0.37 -1.52 15.17
CA LEU A 321 -0.33 -0.96 13.84
C LEU A 321 -0.83 0.48 13.88
N ILE A 322 0.00 1.41 13.47
CA ILE A 322 -0.27 2.85 13.53
C ILE A 322 -0.43 3.37 12.10
N PHE A 323 -1.52 4.08 11.82
CA PHE A 323 -1.82 4.61 10.50
C PHE A 323 -1.71 6.15 10.52
N PRO A 324 -0.63 6.74 9.98
CA PRO A 324 -0.38 8.17 10.10
C PRO A 324 -1.54 9.06 9.60
N SER A 325 -2.22 8.64 8.53
CA SER A 325 -3.32 9.40 7.92
C SER A 325 -4.65 9.32 8.66
N TYR A 326 -4.76 8.43 9.65
CA TYR A 326 -5.96 8.29 10.50
C TYR A 326 -5.73 8.75 11.95
N TYR A 327 -4.58 9.33 12.24
CA TYR A 327 -4.34 10.00 13.52
C TYR A 327 -5.23 11.25 13.60
N ARG A 328 -6.03 11.39 14.66
CA ARG A 328 -7.05 12.46 14.77
C ARG A 328 -6.77 13.50 15.83
N ARG A 329 -5.85 13.22 16.76
CA ARG A 329 -5.43 14.19 17.79
C ARG A 329 -4.83 15.43 17.14
N GLU A 330 -5.42 16.58 17.41
CA GLU A 330 -4.91 17.87 16.96
C GLU A 330 -3.55 18.17 17.60
N ARG A 331 -2.68 18.81 16.81
CA ARG A 331 -1.41 19.31 17.30
C ARG A 331 -1.65 20.53 18.18
N PRO A 332 -1.17 20.58 19.43
CA PRO A 332 -1.21 21.79 20.24
C PRO A 332 -0.61 22.97 19.47
N GLU A 333 -1.18 24.16 19.66
CA GLU A 333 -0.56 25.37 19.12
C GLU A 333 0.86 25.48 19.67
N LEU A 334 1.78 25.54 18.74
CA LEU A 334 3.18 25.62 19.03
C LEU A 334 3.51 27.06 19.44
N VAL A 335 3.78 27.29 20.73
CA VAL A 335 4.01 28.62 21.28
C VAL A 335 5.35 29.21 20.81
N ASP A 336 6.35 28.37 20.54
CA ASP A 336 7.63 28.75 19.95
C ASP A 336 8.06 27.72 18.89
N HIS A 337 7.80 28.02 17.62
CA HIS A 337 8.16 27.16 16.50
C HIS A 337 8.43 27.94 15.21
N PRO A 338 9.13 27.31 14.26
CA PRO A 338 10.04 27.95 13.32
C PRO A 338 9.35 28.50 12.07
N ALA A 339 10.06 29.40 11.38
CA ALA A 339 9.75 29.81 10.02
C ALA A 339 9.82 28.58 9.10
N VAL A 340 8.68 28.11 8.58
CA VAL A 340 8.62 27.12 7.49
C VAL A 340 9.68 27.50 6.45
N GLN A 341 10.65 26.61 6.18
CA GLN A 341 11.75 26.93 5.25
C GLN A 341 11.40 26.56 3.81
N VAL A 342 10.62 25.48 3.65
CA VAL A 342 10.19 24.95 2.37
C VAL A 342 8.77 24.43 2.51
N SER A 343 7.93 24.72 1.52
CA SER A 343 6.68 24.01 1.30
C SER A 343 6.65 23.38 -0.09
N TYR A 344 5.91 22.29 -0.22
CA TYR A 344 5.72 21.59 -1.49
C TYR A 344 4.23 21.56 -1.80
N ARG A 345 3.84 22.07 -2.96
CA ARG A 345 2.49 21.84 -3.51
C ARG A 345 2.57 20.70 -4.50
N PHE A 346 1.61 19.78 -4.47
CA PHE A 346 1.62 18.61 -5.33
C PHE A 346 0.20 18.07 -5.49
N ASN A 347 -0.04 17.34 -6.57
CA ASN A 347 -1.28 16.62 -6.83
C ASN A 347 -1.06 15.11 -6.65
N GLY A 348 -2.13 14.39 -6.27
CA GLY A 348 -2.12 12.93 -6.18
C GLY A 348 -2.87 12.42 -4.95
N PHE A 349 -2.54 11.20 -4.52
CA PHE A 349 -3.14 10.58 -3.36
C PHE A 349 -2.55 11.12 -2.06
N VAL A 350 -2.98 12.34 -1.68
CA VAL A 350 -2.39 13.12 -0.59
C VAL A 350 -2.20 12.33 0.71
N ASP A 351 -3.22 11.59 1.16
CA ASP A 351 -3.17 10.83 2.42
C ASP A 351 -2.23 9.62 2.33
N ASP A 352 -2.17 8.97 1.18
CA ASP A 352 -1.26 7.86 0.92
C ASP A 352 0.20 8.36 0.83
N LEU A 353 0.42 9.44 0.06
CA LEU A 353 1.72 10.08 -0.07
C LEU A 353 2.28 10.51 1.28
N TYR A 354 1.42 11.06 2.14
CA TYR A 354 1.76 11.43 3.50
C TYR A 354 2.05 10.20 4.38
N ALA A 355 1.17 9.19 4.38
CA ALA A 355 1.40 7.96 5.14
C ALA A 355 2.73 7.30 4.75
N ARG A 356 2.96 7.09 3.44
CA ARG A 356 4.20 6.52 2.91
C ARG A 356 5.42 7.34 3.28
N LEU A 357 5.33 8.67 3.23
CA LEU A 357 6.44 9.54 3.64
C LEU A 357 6.79 9.34 5.12
N VAL A 358 5.78 9.37 6.00
CA VAL A 358 5.96 9.24 7.44
C VAL A 358 6.53 7.86 7.79
N VAL A 359 5.98 6.80 7.20
CA VAL A 359 6.45 5.42 7.39
C VAL A 359 7.89 5.25 6.90
N ARG A 360 8.23 5.76 5.71
CA ARG A 360 9.61 5.66 5.21
C ARG A 360 10.59 6.47 6.06
N LEU A 361 10.21 7.66 6.54
CA LEU A 361 11.03 8.47 7.45
C LEU A 361 11.27 7.75 8.78
N HIS A 362 10.25 7.10 9.34
CA HIS A 362 10.35 6.30 10.57
C HIS A 362 11.42 5.21 10.47
N HIS A 363 11.59 4.58 9.30
CA HIS A 363 12.59 3.53 9.08
C HIS A 363 13.99 4.06 8.71
N THR A 364 14.23 5.38 8.75
CA THR A 364 15.56 5.95 8.56
C THR A 364 16.33 6.01 9.88
N LYS A 365 17.67 5.93 9.83
CA LYS A 365 18.52 6.06 11.03
C LYS A 365 18.74 7.51 11.46
N SER A 366 18.51 8.46 10.55
CA SER A 366 18.79 9.88 10.77
C SER A 366 17.68 10.61 11.50
N PHE A 367 16.45 10.06 11.47
CA PHE A 367 15.26 10.70 12.02
C PHE A 367 14.50 9.70 12.89
N GLU A 368 14.41 9.97 14.19
CA GLU A 368 13.63 9.19 15.15
C GLU A 368 12.23 9.77 15.22
N GLN A 369 11.18 8.95 15.06
CA GLN A 369 9.81 9.42 15.21
C GLN A 369 9.57 9.93 16.64
N ASP A 370 8.89 11.07 16.77
CA ASP A 370 8.59 11.70 18.06
C ASP A 370 7.08 11.67 18.34
N HIS A 371 6.31 12.51 17.64
CA HIS A 371 4.86 12.61 17.82
C HIS A 371 4.15 12.56 16.47
N LEU A 372 3.03 11.84 16.44
CA LEU A 372 2.06 11.91 15.34
C LEU A 372 0.89 12.78 15.76
N TRP A 373 0.37 13.53 14.80
CA TRP A 373 -0.76 14.42 14.94
C TRP A 373 -1.66 14.29 13.72
N ARG A 374 -2.85 14.88 13.82
CA ARG A 374 -3.72 15.06 12.67
C ARG A 374 -3.00 15.87 11.59
N TYR A 375 -2.66 15.21 10.49
CA TYR A 375 -1.93 15.78 9.35
C TYR A 375 -0.56 16.38 9.70
N ALA A 376 0.12 15.91 10.76
CA ALA A 376 1.52 16.27 10.99
C ALA A 376 2.30 15.14 11.67
N ALA A 377 3.60 15.10 11.42
CA ALA A 377 4.50 14.15 12.03
C ALA A 377 5.79 14.85 12.44
N ASP A 378 6.10 14.74 13.72
CA ASP A 378 7.33 15.23 14.35
C ASP A 378 8.38 14.11 14.39
N PHE A 379 9.61 14.50 14.11
CA PHE A 379 10.80 13.66 14.22
C PHE A 379 11.88 14.39 15.00
N ARG A 380 12.82 13.62 15.55
CA ARG A 380 14.03 14.10 16.19
C ARG A 380 15.25 13.69 15.38
N THR A 381 16.19 14.61 15.24
CA THR A 381 17.53 14.30 14.74
C THR A 381 18.30 13.47 15.77
N LEU A 382 19.47 12.96 15.39
CA LEU A 382 20.39 12.28 16.31
C LEU A 382 20.82 13.15 17.51
N THR A 383 20.80 14.49 17.33
CA THR A 383 21.07 15.49 18.37
C THR A 383 19.83 15.85 19.19
N LYS A 384 18.74 15.08 19.06
CA LYS A 384 17.45 15.24 19.75
C LYS A 384 16.78 16.60 19.48
N LYS A 385 17.03 17.19 18.31
CA LYS A 385 16.38 18.43 17.85
C LYS A 385 15.17 18.12 16.98
N GLN A 386 14.11 18.88 17.14
CA GLN A 386 12.81 18.58 16.52
C GLN A 386 12.72 19.16 15.11
N LEU A 387 12.22 18.35 14.18
CA LEU A 387 11.84 18.75 12.83
C LEU A 387 10.59 17.96 12.43
N GLY A 388 9.96 18.30 11.31
CA GLY A 388 8.85 17.49 10.85
C GLY A 388 8.14 18.02 9.63
N VAL A 389 7.02 17.37 9.34
CA VAL A 389 6.16 17.65 8.20
C VAL A 389 4.74 17.96 8.67
N LYS A 390 4.12 18.95 8.05
CA LYS A 390 2.69 19.26 8.22
C LYS A 390 2.03 19.19 6.85
N LEU A 391 1.00 18.37 6.76
CA LEU A 391 0.14 18.27 5.60
C LEU A 391 -1.02 19.25 5.72
N ILE A 392 -1.21 20.04 4.67
CA ILE A 392 -2.37 20.92 4.48
C ILE A 392 -3.11 20.40 3.26
N ARG A 393 -4.36 20.01 3.45
CA ARG A 393 -5.25 19.64 2.34
C ARG A 393 -5.72 20.92 1.68
N ARG A 394 -5.39 21.09 0.39
CA ARG A 394 -5.95 22.17 -0.42
C ARG A 394 -7.19 21.66 -1.16
N VAL A 395 -8.00 22.60 -1.63
CA VAL A 395 -9.09 22.31 -2.57
C VAL A 395 -8.46 21.63 -3.80
N ALA A 396 -9.21 20.75 -4.45
CA ALA A 396 -8.78 20.03 -5.66
C ALA A 396 -7.80 18.86 -5.52
N GLY A 397 -7.44 18.44 -4.31
CA GLY A 397 -6.52 17.29 -4.19
C GLY A 397 -5.08 17.60 -4.43
N ALA A 398 -4.82 18.89 -4.51
CA ALA A 398 -3.56 19.43 -4.15
C ALA A 398 -3.35 19.19 -2.64
N GLY A 399 -2.22 18.60 -2.31
CA GLY A 399 -1.65 18.67 -0.97
C GLY A 399 -0.64 19.81 -0.92
N GLU A 400 -0.49 20.41 0.24
CA GLU A 400 0.71 21.16 0.58
C GLU A 400 1.40 20.51 1.77
N LEU A 401 2.68 20.19 1.62
CA LEU A 401 3.52 19.72 2.72
C LEU A 401 4.45 20.85 3.14
N GLU A 402 4.32 21.30 4.38
CA GLU A 402 5.22 22.28 5.00
C GLU A 402 6.28 21.57 5.83
N LEU A 403 7.54 21.99 5.66
CA LEU A 403 8.66 21.51 6.46
C LEU A 403 9.06 22.53 7.52
N TYR A 404 9.16 22.06 8.75
CA TYR A 404 9.58 22.87 9.90
C TYR A 404 10.78 22.25 10.61
N PHE A 405 11.63 23.11 11.17
CA PHE A 405 12.90 22.74 11.80
C PHE A 405 13.18 23.61 13.02
N ASP A 406 13.59 23.01 14.14
CA ASP A 406 14.22 23.77 15.22
C ASP A 406 15.37 24.63 14.64
N PRO A 407 15.42 25.95 14.92
CA PRO A 407 16.44 26.86 14.39
C PRO A 407 17.89 26.42 14.65
N VAL A 408 18.11 25.64 15.71
CA VAL A 408 19.43 25.15 16.11
C VAL A 408 19.93 24.00 15.22
N ILE A 409 19.06 23.40 14.40
CA ILE A 409 19.45 22.27 13.54
C ILE A 409 20.47 22.73 12.48
N PRO A 410 21.61 22.01 12.34
CA PRO A 410 22.60 22.30 11.30
C PRO A 410 21.97 22.35 9.91
N MET A 411 22.45 23.27 9.07
CA MET A 411 21.91 23.46 7.71
C MET A 411 21.92 22.17 6.88
N GLN A 412 22.99 21.37 6.97
CA GLN A 412 23.08 20.11 6.24
C GLN A 412 21.96 19.12 6.61
N GLU A 413 21.60 18.99 7.89
CA GLU A 413 20.52 18.10 8.34
C GLU A 413 19.15 18.57 7.81
N ARG A 414 18.90 19.89 7.84
CA ARG A 414 17.69 20.50 7.26
C ARG A 414 17.57 20.23 5.77
N ILE A 415 18.70 20.30 5.04
CA ILE A 415 18.75 20.04 3.60
C ILE A 415 18.53 18.57 3.29
N ILE A 416 19.14 17.65 4.04
CA ILE A 416 18.94 16.21 3.86
C ILE A 416 17.46 15.86 4.04
N PHE A 417 16.83 16.33 5.12
CA PHE A 417 15.41 16.10 5.35
C PHE A 417 14.55 16.71 4.23
N SER A 418 14.83 17.96 3.84
CA SER A 418 14.11 18.65 2.77
C SER A 418 14.23 17.93 1.42
N LYS A 419 15.42 17.45 1.09
CA LYS A 419 15.71 16.73 -0.15
C LYS A 419 15.07 15.34 -0.13
N TYR A 420 15.06 14.65 1.02
CA TYR A 420 14.34 13.38 1.17
C TYR A 420 12.85 13.52 0.84
N VAL A 421 12.18 14.53 1.43
CA VAL A 421 10.77 14.82 1.13
C VAL A 421 10.57 15.17 -0.34
N HIS A 422 11.48 15.98 -0.91
CA HIS A 422 11.42 16.36 -2.32
C HIS A 422 11.48 15.16 -3.26
N GLU A 423 12.48 14.28 -3.09
CA GLU A 423 12.64 13.08 -3.92
C GLU A 423 11.46 12.12 -3.75
N HIS A 424 10.93 11.96 -2.54
CA HIS A 424 9.72 11.16 -2.30
C HIS A 424 8.52 11.70 -3.08
N LEU A 425 8.30 13.01 -3.07
CA LEU A 425 7.22 13.64 -3.82
C LEU A 425 7.44 13.53 -5.34
N LEU A 426 8.65 13.76 -5.84
CA LEU A 426 8.94 13.61 -7.27
C LEU A 426 8.70 12.19 -7.78
N GLN A 427 8.98 11.18 -6.96
CA GLN A 427 8.81 9.77 -7.33
C GLN A 427 7.34 9.32 -7.32
N ASN A 428 6.49 9.92 -6.48
CA ASN A 428 5.17 9.37 -6.17
C ASN A 428 3.99 10.33 -6.44
N ALA A 429 4.23 11.64 -6.53
CA ALA A 429 3.22 12.66 -6.74
C ALA A 429 3.32 13.30 -8.13
N ARG A 430 2.36 14.16 -8.48
CA ARG A 430 2.34 14.93 -9.73
C ARG A 430 2.40 16.42 -9.48
N ASP A 431 2.81 17.17 -10.49
CA ASP A 431 2.84 18.63 -10.50
C ASP A 431 3.53 19.20 -9.24
N VAL A 432 4.63 18.57 -8.83
CA VAL A 432 5.34 18.92 -7.60
C VAL A 432 6.02 20.28 -7.77
N VAL A 433 5.59 21.25 -6.99
CA VAL A 433 6.14 22.60 -6.94
C VAL A 433 6.80 22.83 -5.59
N ARG A 434 8.12 23.02 -5.58
CA ARG A 434 8.90 23.40 -4.40
C ARG A 434 8.86 24.92 -4.20
N LEU A 435 8.46 25.37 -3.02
CA LEU A 435 8.40 26.77 -2.63
C LEU A 435 9.35 27.03 -1.47
N ARG A 436 10.43 27.75 -1.72
CA ARG A 436 11.37 28.15 -0.66
C ARG A 436 10.98 29.47 -0.01
N HIS A 437 11.09 29.52 1.31
CA HIS A 437 10.80 30.67 2.13
C HIS A 437 12.11 31.40 2.46
N TYR A 438 12.46 32.38 1.63
CA TYR A 438 13.66 33.18 1.81
C TYR A 438 13.47 34.23 2.91
N VAL A 439 14.55 34.54 3.61
CA VAL A 439 14.62 35.64 4.59
C VAL A 439 15.68 36.61 4.12
N CYS A 440 15.40 37.91 4.18
CA CYS A 440 16.36 38.94 3.80
C CYS A 440 17.56 38.92 4.76
N PRO A 441 18.81 38.79 4.27
CA PRO A 441 20.00 38.76 5.14
C PRO A 441 20.32 40.12 5.77
N HIS A 442 19.67 41.20 5.32
CA HIS A 442 19.95 42.56 5.78
C HIS A 442 18.99 43.06 6.87
N CYS A 443 17.72 42.66 6.82
CA CYS A 443 16.69 43.14 7.74
C CYS A 443 15.83 42.01 8.32
N TYR A 444 16.13 40.75 7.99
CA TYR A 444 15.44 39.55 8.48
C TYR A 444 13.95 39.46 8.14
N THR A 445 13.44 40.34 7.28
CA THR A 445 12.07 40.28 6.77
C THR A 445 11.90 39.07 5.84
N PRO A 446 10.85 38.24 6.02
CA PRO A 446 10.49 37.18 5.07
C PRO A 446 10.20 37.76 3.67
N VAL A 447 10.73 37.10 2.64
CA VAL A 447 10.46 37.50 1.25
C VAL A 447 9.05 37.07 0.85
N GLY A 448 8.19 38.04 0.51
CA GLY A 448 6.75 37.81 0.29
C GLY A 448 6.40 36.90 -0.89
N ASN A 449 6.88 37.21 -2.10
CA ASN A 449 6.48 36.49 -3.32
C ASN A 449 7.42 35.31 -3.66
N ARG A 450 7.23 34.21 -2.93
CA ARG A 450 8.02 32.97 -3.05
C ARG A 450 7.93 32.33 -4.44
N GLU A 451 6.77 32.42 -5.10
CA GLU A 451 6.60 31.86 -6.44
C GLU A 451 7.46 32.60 -7.47
N VAL A 452 7.51 33.93 -7.38
CA VAL A 452 8.39 34.74 -8.25
C VAL A 452 9.86 34.45 -7.94
N ALA A 453 10.22 34.31 -6.67
CA ALA A 453 11.58 33.94 -6.28
C ALA A 453 11.99 32.60 -6.91
N MET A 454 11.16 31.56 -6.77
CA MET A 454 11.45 30.24 -7.36
C MET A 454 11.45 30.28 -8.89
N LYS A 455 10.48 30.94 -9.55
CA LYS A 455 10.49 31.10 -11.02
C LYS A 455 11.76 31.78 -11.54
N ARG A 456 12.30 32.77 -10.81
CA ARG A 456 13.57 33.42 -11.16
C ARG A 456 14.77 32.48 -11.01
N LEU A 457 14.79 31.72 -9.92
CA LEU A 457 15.83 30.72 -9.66
C LEU A 457 15.82 29.62 -10.73
N ASP A 458 14.66 29.03 -10.98
CA ASP A 458 14.47 27.97 -11.96
C ASP A 458 14.81 28.47 -13.36
N GLY A 459 14.30 29.65 -13.75
CA GLY A 459 14.63 30.25 -15.04
C GLY A 459 16.10 30.58 -15.22
N TRP A 460 16.85 30.79 -14.12
CA TRP A 460 18.31 30.92 -14.16
C TRP A 460 19.00 29.56 -14.30
N LEU A 461 18.54 28.53 -13.56
CA LEU A 461 19.08 27.17 -13.66
C LEU A 461 18.91 26.57 -15.06
N HIS A 462 17.76 26.78 -15.72
CA HIS A 462 17.50 26.25 -17.07
C HIS A 462 18.34 26.91 -18.17
N ARG A 463 18.88 28.11 -17.92
CA ARG A 463 19.75 28.82 -18.88
C ARG A 463 21.22 28.36 -18.80
N ARG A 464 21.57 27.44 -17.90
CA ARG A 464 22.92 26.87 -17.81
C ARG A 464 23.13 25.74 -18.84
N PRO A 465 24.29 25.68 -19.53
CA PRO A 465 24.65 24.55 -20.38
C PRO A 465 24.75 23.24 -19.58
N ALA A 466 24.23 22.14 -20.12
CA ALA A 466 24.14 20.83 -19.45
C ALA A 466 25.47 20.07 -19.29
N SER A 467 26.61 20.63 -19.70
CA SER A 467 27.86 19.89 -19.91
C SER A 467 28.96 20.10 -18.85
N VAL A 468 28.67 20.62 -17.65
CA VAL A 468 29.74 20.97 -16.68
C VAL A 468 29.32 20.68 -15.23
N GLY A 469 30.16 19.93 -14.52
CA GLY A 469 29.95 19.55 -13.12
C GLY A 469 29.79 20.72 -12.16
N VAL A 470 28.98 20.49 -11.13
CA VAL A 470 28.39 21.48 -10.19
C VAL A 470 29.42 22.30 -9.40
N THR A 471 30.69 21.89 -9.32
CA THR A 471 31.62 22.40 -8.29
C THR A 471 32.54 23.55 -8.73
N ASP A 472 33.03 23.57 -9.98
CA ASP A 472 34.11 24.52 -10.34
C ASP A 472 33.65 25.81 -11.03
N GLN A 473 32.61 25.80 -11.86
CA GLN A 473 32.09 27.04 -12.48
C GLN A 473 31.02 27.78 -11.64
N ALA A 474 30.43 27.14 -10.63
CA ALA A 474 29.48 27.81 -9.74
C ALA A 474 30.14 28.96 -8.97
N LYS A 475 31.44 28.83 -8.62
CA LYS A 475 32.24 29.90 -8.03
C LYS A 475 32.60 31.01 -9.03
N THR A 476 32.74 30.67 -10.31
CA THR A 476 33.12 31.61 -11.40
C THR A 476 31.95 32.41 -11.96
N LEU A 477 30.72 31.89 -11.94
CA LEU A 477 29.51 32.62 -12.35
C LEU A 477 29.00 33.58 -11.26
N VAL A 478 29.17 33.22 -9.98
CA VAL A 478 28.83 34.09 -8.84
C VAL A 478 29.72 35.35 -8.80
N SER A 479 30.94 35.27 -9.35
CA SER A 479 31.88 36.40 -9.42
C SER A 479 31.57 37.41 -10.53
N ASN A 480 30.78 37.05 -11.55
CA ASN A 480 30.39 37.94 -12.66
C ASN A 480 29.05 38.68 -12.45
N GLY A 481 28.45 38.62 -11.26
CA GLY A 481 27.23 39.38 -10.93
C GLY A 481 25.92 38.80 -11.48
N ASP A 482 25.95 37.59 -12.05
CA ASP A 482 24.84 36.98 -12.79
C ASP A 482 23.97 36.04 -11.92
N SER A 483 24.04 36.18 -10.58
CA SER A 483 23.27 35.35 -9.63
C SER A 483 21.81 35.83 -9.53
N PRO A 484 20.81 34.94 -9.49
CA PRO A 484 19.41 35.33 -9.41
C PRO A 484 19.14 36.03 -8.07
N THR A 485 18.43 37.16 -8.11
CA THR A 485 18.10 37.97 -6.92
C THR A 485 16.63 38.39 -6.89
N ILE A 486 16.14 38.71 -5.70
CA ILE A 486 14.85 39.36 -5.46
C ILE A 486 15.04 40.57 -4.54
N VAL A 487 14.19 41.60 -4.69
CA VAL A 487 14.27 42.81 -3.87
C VAL A 487 13.46 42.59 -2.60
N CYS A 488 14.04 42.89 -1.44
CA CYS A 488 13.34 42.89 -0.17
C CYS A 488 12.32 44.04 -0.13
N SER A 489 11.08 43.77 0.27
CA SER A 489 10.01 44.78 0.35
C SER A 489 10.19 45.78 1.50
N GLU A 490 11.04 45.47 2.48
CA GLU A 490 11.25 46.31 3.66
C GLU A 490 12.48 47.22 3.50
N CYS A 491 13.65 46.65 3.22
CA CYS A 491 14.90 47.41 3.14
C CYS A 491 15.38 47.68 1.71
N GLU A 492 14.61 47.26 0.69
CA GLU A 492 14.90 47.43 -0.74
C GLU A 492 16.25 46.84 -1.24
N LYS A 493 16.97 46.13 -0.38
CA LYS A 493 18.21 45.45 -0.74
C LYS A 493 17.95 44.15 -1.51
N ARG A 494 18.91 43.76 -2.35
CA ARG A 494 18.86 42.51 -3.13
C ARG A 494 19.17 41.30 -2.24
N VAL A 495 18.28 40.31 -2.28
CA VAL A 495 18.41 39.02 -1.62
C VAL A 495 18.86 37.99 -2.67
N PRO A 496 20.00 37.29 -2.46
CA PRO A 496 20.44 36.23 -3.36
C PRO A 496 19.52 35.01 -3.26
N LEU A 497 19.14 34.44 -4.41
CA LEU A 497 18.30 33.24 -4.49
C LEU A 497 19.14 31.94 -4.59
N TRP A 498 20.34 32.03 -5.17
CA TRP A 498 21.31 30.92 -5.20
C TRP A 498 22.32 31.05 -4.05
N ASP A 499 21.93 30.59 -2.86
CA ASP A 499 22.76 30.62 -1.66
C ASP A 499 23.35 29.24 -1.31
N GLU A 500 24.06 29.16 -0.19
CA GLU A 500 24.72 27.92 0.27
C GLU A 500 23.73 26.75 0.42
N MET A 501 22.47 27.03 0.79
CA MET A 501 21.44 26.02 0.94
C MET A 501 21.03 25.43 -0.42
N GLU A 502 20.82 26.24 -1.46
CA GLU A 502 20.53 25.72 -2.81
C GLU A 502 21.73 24.96 -3.40
N GLN A 503 22.95 25.43 -3.14
CA GLN A 503 24.16 24.75 -3.59
C GLN A 503 24.28 23.35 -2.96
N CYS A 504 24.05 23.26 -1.66
CA CYS A 504 24.01 21.96 -0.97
C CYS A 504 22.82 21.11 -1.43
N PHE A 505 21.64 21.68 -1.67
CA PHE A 505 20.47 20.94 -2.16
C PHE A 505 20.70 20.34 -3.57
N ALA A 506 21.46 21.03 -4.42
CA ALA A 506 21.84 20.58 -5.75
C ALA A 506 23.10 19.68 -5.78
N SER A 507 23.75 19.46 -4.63
CA SER A 507 25.00 18.71 -4.57
C SER A 507 24.77 17.19 -4.77
N PRO A 508 25.61 16.53 -5.60
CA PRO A 508 25.56 15.07 -5.76
C PRO A 508 25.79 14.31 -4.45
N GLU A 509 26.57 14.87 -3.52
CA GLU A 509 26.82 14.26 -2.21
C GLU A 509 25.54 14.17 -1.37
N ILE A 510 24.71 15.23 -1.36
CA ILE A 510 23.42 15.20 -0.68
C ILE A 510 22.45 14.24 -1.38
N GLN A 511 22.41 14.26 -2.72
CA GLN A 511 21.58 13.31 -3.49
C GLN A 511 21.91 11.85 -3.10
N LYS A 512 23.20 11.51 -3.06
CA LYS A 512 23.66 10.17 -2.68
C LYS A 512 23.25 9.81 -1.25
N LYS A 513 23.44 10.71 -0.28
CA LYS A 513 23.00 10.48 1.11
C LYS A 513 21.49 10.21 1.20
N VAL A 514 20.68 10.94 0.43
CA VAL A 514 19.22 10.73 0.41
C VAL A 514 18.86 9.39 -0.24
N GLN A 515 19.55 8.99 -1.31
CA GLN A 515 19.38 7.67 -1.92
C GLN A 515 19.71 6.55 -0.92
N ASP A 516 20.82 6.66 -0.19
CA ASP A 516 21.20 5.69 0.84
C ASP A 516 20.12 5.58 1.94
N LEU A 517 19.52 6.70 2.36
CA LEU A 517 18.42 6.72 3.33
C LEU A 517 17.12 6.10 2.78
N GLN A 518 16.80 6.36 1.51
CA GLN A 518 15.63 5.78 0.85
C GLN A 518 15.79 4.27 0.68
N GLU A 519 16.97 3.81 0.28
CA GLU A 519 17.31 2.39 0.18
C GLU A 519 17.22 1.71 1.54
N GLN A 520 17.73 2.34 2.60
CA GLN A 520 17.61 1.83 3.97
C GLN A 520 16.13 1.61 4.35
N ALA A 521 15.27 2.61 4.16
CA ALA A 521 13.85 2.50 4.49
C ALA A 521 13.15 1.40 3.67
N SER A 522 13.48 1.30 2.37
CA SER A 522 12.95 0.27 1.49
C SER A 522 13.36 -1.14 1.92
N ILE A 523 14.60 -1.35 2.38
CA ILE A 523 15.06 -2.64 2.90
C ILE A 523 14.26 -3.05 4.15
N VAL A 524 14.00 -2.12 5.07
CA VAL A 524 13.25 -2.44 6.30
C VAL A 524 11.81 -2.84 5.98
N LEU A 525 11.11 -2.05 5.15
CA LEU A 525 9.73 -2.35 4.74
C LEU A 525 9.60 -3.67 3.97
N ASP A 526 10.56 -3.95 3.08
CA ASP A 526 10.61 -5.22 2.35
C ASP A 526 10.83 -6.40 3.31
N ASN A 527 11.72 -6.26 4.31
CA ASN A 527 11.92 -7.27 5.33
C ASN A 527 10.67 -7.50 6.17
N GLU A 528 10.01 -6.45 6.67
CA GLU A 528 8.77 -6.58 7.44
C GLU A 528 7.67 -7.26 6.64
N SER A 529 7.48 -6.86 5.37
CA SER A 529 6.53 -7.51 4.45
C SER A 529 6.89 -8.99 4.23
N LYS A 530 8.16 -9.31 4.04
CA LYS A 530 8.66 -10.69 3.84
C LYS A 530 8.50 -11.55 5.09
N GLU A 531 8.69 -10.98 6.29
CA GLU A 531 8.44 -11.65 7.57
C GLU A 531 6.96 -11.97 7.74
N ARG A 532 6.06 -11.03 7.45
CA ARG A 532 4.61 -11.28 7.49
C ARG A 532 4.18 -12.36 6.50
N ALA A 533 4.77 -12.37 5.30
CA ALA A 533 4.52 -13.44 4.34
C ALA A 533 5.04 -14.81 4.86
N LEU A 534 6.20 -14.87 5.53
CA LEU A 534 6.67 -16.11 6.16
C LEU A 534 5.73 -16.58 7.29
N VAL A 535 5.19 -15.67 8.11
CA VAL A 535 4.15 -16.00 9.09
C VAL A 535 2.96 -16.65 8.38
N GLY A 536 2.49 -16.06 7.28
CA GLY A 536 1.42 -16.63 6.46
C GLY A 536 1.75 -18.02 5.92
N ASP A 537 2.98 -18.26 5.44
CA ASP A 537 3.44 -19.57 4.94
C ASP A 537 3.43 -20.63 6.04
N VAL A 538 3.91 -20.27 7.24
CA VAL A 538 3.94 -21.17 8.40
C VAL A 538 2.54 -21.52 8.86
N ILE A 539 1.68 -20.52 9.09
CA ILE A 539 0.27 -20.74 9.49
C ILE A 539 -0.43 -21.64 8.47
N SER A 540 -0.23 -21.34 7.19
CA SER A 540 -0.81 -22.07 6.07
C SER A 540 -0.36 -23.53 6.02
N THR A 541 0.93 -23.79 6.20
CA THR A 541 1.51 -25.15 6.17
C THR A 541 1.12 -25.96 7.40
N VAL A 542 1.14 -25.34 8.58
CA VAL A 542 0.77 -25.99 9.85
C VAL A 542 -0.73 -26.31 9.87
N ALA A 543 -1.58 -25.44 9.32
CA ALA A 543 -3.00 -25.70 9.16
C ALA A 543 -3.28 -26.90 8.24
N LEU A 544 -2.55 -27.04 7.11
CA LEU A 544 -2.65 -28.23 6.24
C LEU A 544 -2.22 -29.52 6.95
N ALA A 545 -1.25 -29.43 7.85
CA ALA A 545 -0.86 -30.55 8.69
C ALA A 545 -1.89 -30.87 9.78
N GLY A 546 -2.97 -30.08 9.90
CA GLY A 546 -4.03 -30.27 10.89
C GLY A 546 -3.64 -29.84 12.31
N GLN A 547 -2.58 -29.06 12.47
CA GLN A 547 -2.04 -28.67 13.78
C GLN A 547 -2.44 -27.24 14.16
N ILE A 548 -2.20 -26.84 15.41
CA ILE A 548 -2.53 -25.50 15.91
C ILE A 548 -1.30 -24.62 15.82
N CYS A 549 -1.43 -23.41 15.29
CA CYS A 549 -0.35 -22.44 15.20
C CYS A 549 -0.79 -21.12 15.83
N ARG A 550 0.06 -20.51 16.65
CA ARG A 550 -0.19 -19.20 17.27
C ARG A 550 1.05 -18.32 17.15
N GLU A 551 0.84 -17.05 16.83
CA GLU A 551 1.90 -16.04 16.86
C GLU A 551 2.11 -15.53 18.30
N LYS A 552 3.36 -15.24 18.67
CA LYS A 552 3.68 -14.58 19.93
C LYS A 552 3.88 -13.08 19.71
N ASN A 553 2.97 -12.28 20.27
CA ASN A 553 2.92 -10.83 20.05
C ASN A 553 3.92 -10.00 20.89
N VAL A 554 4.76 -10.65 21.71
CA VAL A 554 5.79 -10.00 22.55
C VAL A 554 7.18 -10.50 22.11
N SER A 555 7.86 -9.74 21.27
CA SER A 555 9.04 -10.18 20.49
C SER A 555 10.40 -10.12 21.22
N ASP A 556 10.44 -9.74 22.50
CA ASP A 556 11.71 -9.40 23.17
C ASP A 556 12.70 -10.57 23.37
N HIS A 557 12.22 -11.81 23.25
CA HIS A 557 12.99 -13.00 23.60
C HIS A 557 13.42 -13.88 22.42
N GLY A 558 12.98 -13.62 21.18
CA GLY A 558 13.41 -14.40 20.01
C GLY A 558 12.65 -15.71 19.77
N ILE A 559 11.37 -15.77 20.11
CA ILE A 559 10.44 -16.79 19.60
C ILE A 559 9.27 -16.04 19.01
N ASP A 560 8.96 -16.33 17.75
CA ASP A 560 7.93 -15.60 17.01
C ASP A 560 6.62 -16.39 16.97
N MET A 561 6.69 -17.73 16.97
CA MET A 561 5.48 -18.58 16.91
C MET A 561 5.61 -19.83 17.77
N GLU A 562 4.45 -20.40 18.09
CA GLU A 562 4.32 -21.73 18.68
C GLU A 562 3.40 -22.61 17.82
N VAL A 563 3.79 -23.88 17.69
CA VAL A 563 2.98 -24.90 17.03
C VAL A 563 2.64 -25.97 18.06
N GLU A 564 1.36 -26.10 18.38
CA GLU A 564 0.83 -27.11 19.28
C GLU A 564 0.24 -28.27 18.49
N PHE A 565 0.63 -29.48 18.85
CA PHE A 565 0.20 -30.68 18.15
C PHE A 565 -1.10 -31.24 18.71
N LYS A 566 -1.96 -31.70 17.80
CA LYS A 566 -3.22 -32.38 18.10
C LYS A 566 -3.02 -33.89 18.21
N SER A 567 -3.81 -34.53 19.07
CA SER A 567 -3.94 -35.99 19.16
C SER A 567 -4.57 -36.55 17.88
N GLU A 568 -4.59 -37.89 17.73
CA GLU A 568 -5.33 -38.55 16.64
C GLU A 568 -6.83 -38.21 16.67
N THR A 569 -7.37 -37.87 17.85
CA THR A 569 -8.76 -37.44 18.04
C THR A 569 -8.97 -35.94 17.84
N GLY A 570 -7.94 -35.20 17.39
CA GLY A 570 -8.03 -33.77 17.09
C GLY A 570 -7.97 -32.83 18.30
N HIS A 571 -7.65 -33.33 19.50
CA HIS A 571 -7.56 -32.51 20.71
C HIS A 571 -6.15 -31.98 20.91
N ALA A 572 -6.03 -30.75 21.44
CA ALA A 572 -4.75 -30.15 21.80
C ALA A 572 -4.03 -31.01 22.86
N THR A 573 -2.74 -31.29 22.67
CA THR A 573 -1.97 -32.21 23.53
C THR A 573 -1.07 -31.51 24.56
N GLY A 574 -0.91 -30.19 24.46
CA GLY A 574 0.13 -29.45 25.20
C GLY A 574 1.56 -29.73 24.73
N ARG A 575 1.78 -30.66 23.80
CA ARG A 575 3.09 -30.86 23.15
C ARG A 575 3.23 -29.85 22.02
N MET A 576 4.35 -29.13 22.02
CA MET A 576 4.57 -28.05 21.07
C MET A 576 6.03 -27.94 20.62
N VAL A 577 6.24 -27.16 19.58
CA VAL A 577 7.54 -26.59 19.19
C VAL A 577 7.43 -25.08 19.11
N TYR A 578 8.55 -24.41 19.37
CA TYR A 578 8.70 -22.97 19.16
C TYR A 578 9.41 -22.69 17.85
N LEU A 579 9.01 -21.62 17.16
CA LEU A 579 9.61 -21.20 15.91
C LEU A 579 10.20 -19.80 16.06
N GLN A 580 11.44 -19.63 15.63
CA GLN A 580 12.01 -18.33 15.28
C GLN A 580 12.01 -18.22 13.75
N LEU A 581 11.35 -17.19 13.24
CA LEU A 581 11.23 -16.88 11.83
C LEU A 581 12.29 -15.86 11.41
N LYS A 582 12.83 -16.06 10.21
CA LYS A 582 13.73 -15.12 9.53
C LYS A 582 13.42 -15.11 8.05
N SER A 583 13.29 -13.92 7.46
CA SER A 583 12.90 -13.78 6.06
C SER A 583 13.85 -12.84 5.31
N GLY A 584 14.52 -13.36 4.28
CA GLY A 584 15.50 -12.61 3.49
C GLY A 584 16.87 -13.28 3.45
N ASP A 585 17.62 -12.98 2.39
CA ASP A 585 18.90 -13.65 2.09
C ASP A 585 20.04 -13.19 3.01
N SER A 586 19.87 -12.09 3.76
CA SER A 586 20.90 -11.55 4.64
C SER A 586 21.17 -12.39 5.89
N TYR A 587 20.23 -13.27 6.27
CA TYR A 587 20.31 -14.06 7.51
C TYR A 587 21.24 -15.26 7.40
N LEU A 588 21.46 -15.78 6.20
CA LEU A 588 22.36 -16.90 5.94
C LEU A 588 23.54 -16.42 5.09
N LYS A 589 24.75 -16.64 5.58
CA LYS A 589 25.98 -16.31 4.85
C LYS A 589 26.76 -17.57 4.53
N THR A 590 27.23 -17.69 3.30
CA THR A 590 28.13 -18.77 2.90
C THR A 590 29.52 -18.53 3.47
N ARG A 591 30.01 -19.48 4.27
CA ARG A 591 31.37 -19.46 4.82
C ARG A 591 32.38 -19.83 3.73
N LYS A 592 33.39 -18.97 3.54
CA LYS A 592 34.38 -19.12 2.46
C LYS A 592 35.25 -20.37 2.54
N SER A 593 35.45 -20.95 3.73
CA SER A 593 36.37 -22.07 3.93
C SER A 593 35.83 -23.41 3.44
N ASP A 594 34.52 -23.64 3.56
CA ASP A 594 33.89 -24.94 3.31
C ASP A 594 32.52 -24.83 2.62
N GLY A 595 32.10 -23.62 2.26
CA GLY A 595 30.81 -23.38 1.60
C GLY A 595 29.59 -23.54 2.51
N ALA A 596 29.78 -23.77 3.82
CA ALA A 596 28.67 -23.98 4.73
C ALA A 596 27.81 -22.71 4.90
N GLU A 597 26.49 -22.85 4.93
CA GLU A 597 25.59 -21.75 5.26
C GLU A 597 25.60 -21.49 6.77
N ILE A 598 25.86 -20.25 7.15
CA ILE A 598 26.01 -19.83 8.54
C ILE A 598 24.93 -18.83 8.90
N PHE A 599 24.20 -19.14 9.98
CA PHE A 599 23.38 -18.18 10.69
C PHE A 599 24.18 -17.56 11.83
N ARG A 600 24.31 -16.23 11.83
CA ARG A 600 25.04 -15.51 12.90
C ARG A 600 24.07 -15.11 14.00
N ILE A 601 24.40 -15.47 15.24
CA ILE A 601 23.64 -15.03 16.41
C ILE A 601 24.16 -13.64 16.80
N GLU A 602 23.37 -12.60 16.51
CA GLU A 602 23.76 -11.22 16.81
C GLU A 602 23.78 -10.92 18.31
N LYS A 603 22.76 -11.41 19.03
CA LYS A 603 22.61 -11.23 20.48
C LYS A 603 22.85 -12.56 21.18
N PRO A 604 23.97 -12.73 21.92
CA PRO A 604 24.29 -13.97 22.66
C PRO A 604 23.14 -14.51 23.52
N ARG A 605 22.37 -13.61 24.15
CA ARG A 605 21.19 -13.95 24.97
C ARG A 605 20.16 -14.83 24.25
N HIS A 606 20.04 -14.73 22.91
CA HIS A 606 19.10 -15.55 22.16
C HIS A 606 19.52 -17.03 22.15
N ALA A 607 20.82 -17.31 22.08
CA ALA A 607 21.31 -18.69 22.11
C ALA A 607 21.01 -19.36 23.47
N GLU A 608 21.24 -18.63 24.57
CA GLU A 608 20.89 -19.08 25.92
C GLU A 608 19.37 -19.29 26.05
N TYR A 609 18.59 -18.29 25.63
CA TYR A 609 17.13 -18.35 25.69
C TYR A 609 16.54 -19.52 24.89
N TRP A 610 17.00 -19.75 23.65
CA TRP A 610 16.53 -20.87 22.82
C TRP A 610 16.87 -22.23 23.42
N ARG A 611 18.06 -22.35 24.03
CA ARG A 611 18.54 -23.58 24.67
C ARG A 611 17.69 -23.94 25.89
N GLU A 612 17.34 -22.94 26.68
CA GLU A 612 16.63 -23.09 27.96
C GLU A 612 15.12 -23.33 27.81
N GLN A 613 14.57 -23.22 26.60
CA GLN A 613 13.17 -23.55 26.37
C GLN A 613 12.87 -25.01 26.73
N ALA A 614 11.66 -25.22 27.26
CA ALA A 614 11.16 -26.55 27.60
C ALA A 614 10.94 -27.40 26.34
N PHE A 615 10.52 -26.76 25.24
CA PHE A 615 10.21 -27.40 23.97
C PHE A 615 11.30 -27.12 22.92
N PRO A 616 11.39 -27.92 21.85
CA PRO A 616 12.29 -27.65 20.72
C PRO A 616 12.09 -26.24 20.16
N VAL A 617 13.20 -25.62 19.74
CA VAL A 617 13.19 -24.30 19.08
C VAL A 617 13.73 -24.51 17.67
N LEU A 618 12.88 -24.23 16.68
CA LEU A 618 13.20 -24.39 15.27
C LEU A 618 13.47 -23.01 14.67
N LEU A 619 14.60 -22.87 13.97
CA LEU A 619 14.88 -21.71 13.15
C LEU A 619 14.31 -21.98 11.76
N VAL A 620 13.34 -21.18 11.34
CA VAL A 620 12.70 -21.27 10.02
C VAL A 620 13.12 -20.05 9.21
N VAL A 621 13.73 -20.30 8.05
CA VAL A 621 14.27 -19.26 7.18
C VAL A 621 13.60 -19.31 5.81
N ARG A 622 13.09 -18.17 5.36
CA ARG A 622 12.58 -17.97 3.99
C ARG A 622 13.57 -17.13 3.19
N ASN A 623 13.93 -17.59 1.99
CA ASN A 623 14.80 -16.84 1.08
C ASN A 623 13.99 -15.96 0.12
N SER A 624 14.68 -15.17 -0.71
CA SER A 624 14.06 -14.31 -1.72
C SER A 624 13.27 -15.06 -2.80
N LYS A 625 13.55 -16.35 -3.00
CA LYS A 625 12.81 -17.26 -3.91
C LYS A 625 11.57 -17.89 -3.26
N SER A 626 11.20 -17.45 -2.06
CA SER A 626 10.11 -18.02 -1.25
C SER A 626 10.32 -19.49 -0.83
N GLU A 627 11.55 -20.01 -0.93
CA GLU A 627 11.88 -21.33 -0.40
C GLU A 627 12.04 -21.23 1.11
N ILE A 628 11.41 -22.15 1.84
CA ILE A 628 11.40 -22.16 3.30
C ILE A 628 12.13 -23.40 3.78
N ARG A 629 13.09 -23.19 4.67
CA ARG A 629 13.90 -24.24 5.27
C ARG A 629 13.94 -24.10 6.77
N TRP A 630 14.14 -25.19 7.49
CA TRP A 630 14.15 -25.19 8.95
C TRP A 630 15.26 -26.05 9.52
N MET A 631 15.60 -25.81 10.79
CA MET A 631 16.55 -26.60 11.58
C MET A 631 16.21 -26.53 13.07
N ASP A 632 16.38 -27.62 13.82
CA ASP A 632 16.32 -27.60 15.29
C ASP A 632 17.58 -26.94 15.86
N VAL A 633 17.45 -25.67 16.25
CA VAL A 633 18.56 -24.90 16.81
C VAL A 633 18.76 -25.16 18.30
N ARG A 634 17.75 -25.62 19.03
CA ARG A 634 17.91 -25.96 20.45
C ARG A 634 18.81 -27.19 20.60
N SER A 635 18.53 -28.25 19.84
CA SER A 635 19.34 -29.48 19.87
C SER A 635 20.76 -29.22 19.35
N TYR A 636 20.91 -28.41 18.30
CA TYR A 636 22.22 -27.96 17.81
C TYR A 636 23.01 -27.21 18.90
N LEU A 637 22.38 -26.22 19.54
CA LEU A 637 23.05 -25.41 20.55
C LEU A 637 23.45 -26.25 21.76
N ASN A 638 22.61 -27.18 22.24
CA ASN A 638 22.98 -28.07 23.34
C ASN A 638 24.23 -28.89 23.02
N ARG A 639 24.35 -29.41 21.79
CA ARG A 639 25.53 -30.17 21.34
C ARG A 639 26.78 -29.29 21.22
N GLU A 640 26.70 -28.19 20.48
CA GLU A 640 27.87 -27.36 20.17
C GLU A 640 28.37 -26.54 21.37
N SER A 641 27.49 -26.22 22.32
CA SER A 641 27.85 -25.49 23.54
C SER A 641 28.38 -26.39 24.66
N ASP A 642 28.44 -27.72 24.49
CA ASP A 642 28.63 -28.69 25.59
C ASP A 642 27.67 -28.39 26.75
N ASN A 643 26.37 -28.36 26.44
CA ASN A 643 25.27 -28.01 27.35
C ASN A 643 25.44 -26.66 28.06
N GLY A 644 25.91 -25.64 27.34
CA GLY A 644 26.02 -24.24 27.80
C GLY A 644 27.37 -23.86 28.39
N LYS A 645 28.37 -24.75 28.38
CA LYS A 645 29.73 -24.42 28.85
C LYS A 645 30.51 -23.51 27.89
N ARG A 646 30.10 -23.44 26.62
CA ARG A 646 30.75 -22.62 25.59
C ARG A 646 29.73 -21.74 24.87
N LEU A 647 30.12 -20.51 24.61
CA LEU A 647 29.29 -19.59 23.85
C LEU A 647 29.32 -19.94 22.35
N VAL A 648 28.15 -20.21 21.78
CA VAL A 648 27.97 -20.41 20.34
C VAL A 648 27.54 -19.10 19.69
N LYS A 649 28.35 -18.57 18.77
CA LYS A 649 28.07 -17.31 18.04
C LYS A 649 27.57 -17.52 16.62
N GLN A 650 27.72 -18.73 16.09
CA GLN A 650 27.40 -19.10 14.71
C GLN A 650 26.78 -20.50 14.70
N ILE A 651 25.72 -20.65 13.93
CA ILE A 651 25.04 -21.92 13.67
C ILE A 651 25.34 -22.32 12.23
N VAL A 652 25.86 -23.53 12.04
CA VAL A 652 25.94 -24.15 10.72
C VAL A 652 24.54 -24.63 10.36
N PHE A 653 23.89 -23.96 9.41
CA PHE A 653 22.47 -24.14 9.10
C PHE A 653 22.24 -25.34 8.17
N GLN A 654 22.39 -26.55 8.74
CA GLN A 654 22.03 -27.80 8.08
C GLN A 654 20.52 -27.94 8.10
N SER A 655 19.88 -27.51 7.01
CA SER A 655 18.45 -27.30 6.99
C SER A 655 17.71 -28.30 6.10
N GLU A 656 16.47 -28.57 6.49
CA GLU A 656 15.51 -29.33 5.70
C GLU A 656 14.47 -28.39 5.09
N ARG A 657 13.83 -28.82 4.00
CA ARG A 657 12.66 -28.12 3.46
C ARG A 657 11.54 -28.09 4.52
N PHE A 658 10.90 -26.93 4.66
CA PHE A 658 9.69 -26.79 5.46
C PHE A 658 8.47 -27.06 4.59
N ASP A 659 7.69 -28.07 4.96
CA ASP A 659 6.46 -28.47 4.28
C ASP A 659 5.49 -29.21 5.24
N VAL A 660 4.37 -29.70 4.72
CA VAL A 660 3.38 -30.43 5.52
C VAL A 660 3.98 -31.70 6.13
N MET A 661 4.89 -32.37 5.43
CA MET A 661 5.51 -33.60 5.91
C MET A 661 6.50 -33.32 7.04
N SER A 662 7.23 -32.21 7.01
CA SER A 662 8.08 -31.81 8.13
C SER A 662 7.23 -31.57 9.39
N VAL A 663 6.09 -30.88 9.30
CA VAL A 663 5.21 -30.66 10.46
C VAL A 663 4.63 -31.96 11.02
N ARG A 664 4.27 -32.92 10.15
CA ARG A 664 3.84 -34.27 10.57
C ARG A 664 4.96 -35.03 11.28
N ARG A 665 6.19 -34.98 10.78
CA ARG A 665 7.36 -35.55 11.47
C ARG A 665 7.57 -34.90 12.84
N TRP A 666 7.40 -33.58 12.93
CA TRP A 666 7.53 -32.89 14.21
C TRP A 666 6.51 -33.35 15.24
N ARG A 667 5.26 -33.53 14.79
CA ARG A 667 4.20 -34.11 15.63
C ARG A 667 4.58 -35.50 16.13
N GLU A 668 5.00 -36.39 15.23
CA GLU A 668 5.37 -37.76 15.61
C GLU A 668 6.51 -37.78 16.63
N ALA A 669 7.54 -36.97 16.43
CA ALA A 669 8.65 -36.84 17.38
C ALA A 669 8.19 -36.29 18.73
N ALA A 670 7.40 -35.20 18.73
CA ALA A 670 6.92 -34.55 19.94
C ALA A 670 5.97 -35.44 20.77
N LEU A 671 5.12 -36.22 20.11
CA LEU A 671 4.20 -37.14 20.79
C LEU A 671 4.89 -38.43 21.27
N SER A 672 5.94 -38.88 20.59
CA SER A 672 6.73 -40.05 20.99
C SER A 672 7.90 -39.74 21.94
N GLY A 673 8.16 -38.46 22.22
CA GLY A 673 9.27 -38.02 23.07
C GLY A 673 10.65 -38.20 22.42
N LYS A 674 10.71 -38.34 21.09
CA LYS A 674 11.98 -38.42 20.33
C LYS A 674 12.53 -37.02 20.05
N VAL A 675 13.85 -36.94 19.87
CA VAL A 675 14.52 -35.73 19.39
C VAL A 675 14.20 -35.52 17.92
N LEU A 676 14.03 -34.26 17.54
CA LEU A 676 13.69 -33.78 16.19
C LEU A 676 14.86 -33.85 15.20
#